data_AF-A0A8U1EZU9-F1
#
_entry.id   AF-A0A8U1EZU9-F1
#
_cell.length_a   1.000
_cell.length_b   1.000
_cell.length_c   1.000
_cell.angle_alpha   90.00
_cell.angle_beta   90.00
_cell.angle_gamma   90.00
#
_symmetry.space_group_name_H-M   'P 1'
#
loop_
_entity.id
_entity.type
_entity.pdbx_description
1 polymer ?
#
loop_
_entity_poly.entity_id
_entity_poly.type
_entity_poly.pdbx_seq_one_letter_code
_entity_poly.pdbx_strand_id
1 'polypeptide(L)'
;MATTTSAAVTEPPGLETQRKEIESLLQEHELRAGDTWYLVERRWYEQWKEYVETGDQNSSSFPGQIDNTELFEELDSYHLKERLVENEDFVLIPAEAWHKLLAWYGMVEVQPALERKVVDLPSLVKVEVYPVEIFLCLHSNMENVVTAQFSRADHIHTIQKVMMKQFDVVEGAETRLWMKSSDTSCERLRNVHVRVLDSCLSSGMTVIMEMRNADGTWPSSRPQIMRNSVEEQDSYRGQPGVCGLTNLGNTCFMNSALQCLSNTPPLTEYFLRNAYLEELNFTNPLGMKGEIAEAYADVIKQMWSGRHYSVVPRIFKTKVGHFASQFLGYQQHDSQELLSFLLDGLHEDLNRVKNKEYIELRDAAGRPDQEVAEEAWRNHRRRNNSVIVDTFHGLFKSTLVCPECRKVSVTFDPFCYLSVPLPVSKDRVMEVFFVSLDPVAKPVQHRLVVPKAGKVFDLCSVLSEMTEIPANQMVVADVFNHRFYKLYHADESLSCILDRDDIFVYELNRGSVEEEGDEVVLALYLRERSHYRDYGSGSSSYGTSLFGHPLLMTVPRGQCSRDALYHLFLQRLARYVRPPDPSEEVEEEDEEEGEDDDDDDEEEELYKTQTNGVSYDDGENDCERPEPSKRDHCCDGVGQGPAVTQTQPDQTQESGGEAQADEGASSEVRAGCSTEDSASASCSAGASGGAGASGGAGASGGAGASGGAGASGGAGASGGASVDASATGPTDSQQGAGHQQQQPCEEEEEERGECPPCLPQANERQAKRKGCEARRRKLLFSIQAVNSNGTTERGMGEDGSAFSFSSQPYVAMDWDPDMKKKYYNENEAEKYVKHQSMEVPHQQTTVQLQECIELFTTVETLEEENPWYCPMCKKHQLATKKLDLWSLPEVLIIHLKRFSYTKYSREKLDIIVDFPLRHLDFSGCLLKKTGTNGEPPSRYDLIAVSNHYGGLRDGHYTSYARNKDNGQWYYFDDSKVTYAREEQIVTNAAYLLFYHRQDKIRQPTLPAPLDSSSPTQPADDVTSPKHDGMEGATPCVNMETD
;
A
#
# COMPACT_ATOMS: atom_id res chain seq x y z
N MET A 1 -31.88 -48.87 -14.48
CA MET A 1 -32.57 -49.99 -15.16
C MET A 1 -31.62 -50.54 -16.20
N ALA A 2 -31.13 -51.76 -16.03
CA ALA A 2 -30.36 -52.48 -17.05
C ALA A 2 -31.25 -53.60 -17.60
N THR A 3 -31.30 -53.76 -18.92
CA THR A 3 -32.05 -54.84 -19.58
C THR A 3 -31.21 -56.10 -19.59
N THR A 4 -31.56 -57.08 -18.75
CA THR A 4 -31.00 -58.43 -18.77
C THR A 4 -31.50 -59.18 -20.02
N THR A 5 -30.86 -58.95 -21.16
CA THR A 5 -31.03 -59.78 -22.36
C THR A 5 -30.48 -61.17 -22.07
N SER A 6 -31.36 -62.16 -22.02
CA SER A 6 -31.00 -63.58 -22.02
C SER A 6 -30.20 -63.89 -23.27
N ALA A 7 -28.87 -64.05 -23.13
CA ALA A 7 -28.03 -64.51 -24.22
C ALA A 7 -28.45 -65.93 -24.62
N ALA A 8 -28.66 -66.15 -25.91
CA ALA A 8 -28.86 -67.50 -26.43
C ALA A 8 -27.51 -68.22 -26.42
N VAL A 9 -27.43 -69.37 -25.72
CA VAL A 9 -26.20 -70.18 -25.66
C VAL A 9 -25.84 -70.62 -27.07
N THR A 10 -24.71 -70.13 -27.58
CA THR A 10 -24.15 -70.57 -28.85
C THR A 10 -23.44 -71.90 -28.63
N GLU A 11 -23.67 -72.89 -29.49
CA GLU A 11 -22.90 -74.15 -29.45
C GLU A 11 -21.39 -73.82 -29.50
N PRO A 12 -20.58 -74.26 -28.51
CA PRO A 12 -19.17 -73.95 -28.48
C PRO A 12 -18.44 -74.55 -29.70
N PRO A 13 -17.43 -73.86 -30.27
CA PRO A 13 -16.59 -74.44 -31.30
C PRO A 13 -15.77 -75.61 -30.72
N GLY A 14 -15.11 -76.38 -31.58
CA GLY A 14 -14.27 -77.51 -31.14
C GLY A 14 -13.21 -77.08 -30.13
N LEU A 15 -12.85 -77.96 -29.19
CA LEU A 15 -12.00 -77.61 -28.03
C LEU A 15 -10.65 -77.00 -28.43
N GLU A 16 -9.99 -77.55 -29.46
CA GLU A 16 -8.76 -77.02 -30.07
C GLU A 16 -8.93 -75.60 -30.64
N THR A 17 -10.14 -75.23 -31.08
CA THR A 17 -10.48 -73.88 -31.54
C THR A 17 -10.73 -72.95 -30.36
N GLN A 18 -11.48 -73.40 -29.33
CA GLN A 18 -11.67 -72.62 -28.09
C GLN A 18 -10.33 -72.28 -27.44
N ARG A 19 -9.46 -73.30 -27.29
CA ARG A 19 -8.10 -73.16 -26.78
C ARG A 19 -7.36 -72.06 -27.54
N LYS A 20 -7.24 -72.20 -28.87
CA LYS A 20 -6.46 -71.27 -29.70
C LYS A 20 -7.02 -69.85 -29.73
N GLU A 21 -8.34 -69.68 -29.76
CA GLU A 21 -8.94 -68.35 -29.73
C GLU A 21 -8.67 -67.63 -28.40
N ILE A 22 -8.77 -68.33 -27.26
CA ILE A 22 -8.52 -67.73 -25.94
C ILE A 22 -7.01 -67.55 -25.68
N GLU A 23 -6.16 -68.50 -26.06
CA GLU A 23 -4.70 -68.36 -25.96
C GLU A 23 -4.15 -67.23 -26.85
N SER A 24 -4.67 -67.07 -28.08
CA SER A 24 -4.35 -65.94 -28.97
C SER A 24 -4.77 -64.61 -28.33
N LEU A 25 -6.03 -64.49 -27.88
CA LEU A 25 -6.52 -63.26 -27.26
C LEU A 25 -5.74 -62.87 -26.00
N LEU A 26 -5.29 -63.84 -25.20
CA LEU A 26 -4.44 -63.61 -24.02
C LEU A 26 -2.99 -63.25 -24.36
N GLN A 27 -2.45 -63.71 -25.50
CA GLN A 27 -1.09 -63.34 -25.96
C GLN A 27 -1.05 -62.01 -26.73
N GLU A 28 -2.15 -61.61 -27.36
CA GLU A 28 -2.23 -60.41 -28.21
C GLU A 28 -2.72 -59.15 -27.45
N HIS A 29 -3.39 -59.31 -26.30
CA HIS A 29 -3.85 -58.20 -25.46
C HIS A 29 -2.81 -57.75 -24.44
N GLU A 30 -1.93 -56.83 -24.84
CA GLU A 30 -1.22 -55.95 -23.90
C GLU A 30 -2.21 -55.08 -23.12
N LEU A 31 -1.95 -54.86 -21.82
CA LEU A 31 -2.77 -53.99 -20.96
C LEU A 31 -2.70 -52.52 -21.42
N ARG A 32 -3.82 -51.91 -21.85
CA ARG A 32 -3.89 -50.48 -22.20
C ARG A 32 -4.88 -49.73 -21.31
N ALA A 33 -4.57 -48.48 -20.99
CA ALA A 33 -5.35 -47.67 -20.07
C ALA A 33 -6.81 -47.51 -20.55
N GLY A 34 -7.78 -47.84 -19.68
CA GLY A 34 -9.21 -47.82 -20.00
C GLY A 34 -9.77 -49.14 -20.58
N ASP A 35 -8.91 -50.12 -20.90
CA ASP A 35 -9.36 -51.45 -21.32
C ASP A 35 -10.21 -52.11 -20.24
N THR A 36 -11.08 -53.02 -20.68
CA THR A 36 -12.00 -53.77 -19.81
C THR A 36 -11.54 -55.22 -19.72
N TRP A 37 -11.32 -55.67 -18.49
CA TRP A 37 -10.88 -57.03 -18.17
C TRP A 37 -11.78 -57.60 -17.07
N TYR A 38 -11.90 -58.92 -17.01
CA TYR A 38 -12.77 -59.62 -16.08
C TYR A 38 -11.97 -60.53 -15.18
N LEU A 39 -12.35 -60.60 -13.90
CA LEU A 39 -11.83 -61.62 -12.98
C LEU A 39 -12.63 -62.91 -13.14
N VAL A 40 -11.91 -64.03 -13.22
CA VAL A 40 -12.46 -65.38 -13.21
C VAL A 40 -11.76 -66.18 -12.13
N GLU A 41 -12.52 -66.91 -11.31
CA GLU A 41 -11.97 -67.79 -10.27
C GLU A 41 -10.99 -68.82 -10.86
N ARG A 42 -9.86 -69.02 -10.17
CA ARG A 42 -8.73 -69.76 -10.75
C ARG A 42 -9.03 -71.25 -10.97
N ARG A 43 -9.71 -71.93 -10.04
CA ARG A 43 -10.01 -73.37 -10.19
C ARG A 43 -10.90 -73.61 -11.40
N TRP A 44 -11.91 -72.78 -11.64
CA TRP A 44 -12.75 -72.82 -12.83
C TRP A 44 -11.91 -72.65 -14.11
N TYR A 45 -11.01 -71.65 -14.13
CA TYR A 45 -10.16 -71.40 -15.30
C TYR A 45 -9.16 -72.54 -15.58
N GLU A 46 -8.53 -73.10 -14.55
CA GLU A 46 -7.61 -74.24 -14.72
C GLU A 46 -8.36 -75.53 -15.09
N GLN A 47 -9.60 -75.73 -14.61
CA GLN A 47 -10.50 -76.81 -15.08
C GLN A 47 -10.88 -76.64 -16.55
N TRP A 48 -11.30 -75.44 -16.96
CA TRP A 48 -11.59 -75.14 -18.37
C TRP A 48 -10.38 -75.38 -19.27
N LYS A 49 -9.18 -75.04 -18.79
CA LYS A 49 -7.92 -75.29 -19.48
C LYS A 49 -7.64 -76.79 -19.60
N GLU A 50 -7.70 -77.56 -18.50
CA GLU A 50 -7.55 -79.02 -18.53
C GLU A 50 -8.58 -79.68 -19.47
N TYR A 51 -9.82 -79.17 -19.49
CA TYR A 51 -10.87 -79.63 -20.40
C TYR A 51 -10.50 -79.46 -21.87
N VAL A 52 -10.05 -78.27 -22.29
CA VAL A 52 -9.69 -78.02 -23.70
C VAL A 52 -8.36 -78.68 -24.11
N GLU A 53 -7.47 -79.00 -23.17
CA GLU A 53 -6.24 -79.75 -23.44
C GLU A 53 -6.45 -81.27 -23.52
N THR A 54 -7.28 -81.85 -22.64
CA THR A 54 -7.48 -83.31 -22.55
C THR A 54 -8.64 -83.83 -23.40
N GLY A 55 -9.67 -83.02 -23.59
CA GLY A 55 -10.96 -83.45 -24.15
C GLY A 55 -11.77 -84.40 -23.25
N ASP A 56 -11.38 -84.60 -21.99
CA ASP A 56 -12.07 -85.51 -21.08
C ASP A 56 -13.37 -84.88 -20.56
N GLN A 57 -14.48 -85.60 -20.72
CA GLN A 57 -15.82 -85.20 -20.27
C GLN A 57 -16.21 -85.79 -18.90
N ASN A 58 -15.24 -86.37 -18.17
CA ASN A 58 -15.42 -86.76 -16.77
C ASN A 58 -15.78 -85.56 -15.88
N SER A 59 -16.48 -85.84 -14.78
CA SER A 59 -17.04 -84.80 -13.87
C SER A 59 -16.00 -84.04 -13.03
N SER A 60 -14.71 -84.27 -13.26
CA SER A 60 -13.59 -83.55 -12.65
C SER A 60 -12.94 -82.55 -13.59
N SER A 61 -13.09 -82.73 -14.91
CA SER A 61 -12.47 -81.91 -15.96
C SER A 61 -13.46 -80.97 -16.62
N PHE A 62 -14.73 -81.35 -16.78
CA PHE A 62 -15.73 -80.45 -17.38
C PHE A 62 -16.04 -79.24 -16.47
N PRO A 63 -15.79 -77.99 -16.90
CA PRO A 63 -15.82 -76.81 -16.02
C PRO A 63 -17.22 -76.30 -15.67
N GLY A 64 -18.27 -76.73 -16.40
CA GLY A 64 -19.63 -76.23 -16.18
C GLY A 64 -19.79 -74.74 -16.47
N GLN A 65 -20.72 -74.08 -15.75
CA GLN A 65 -20.91 -72.63 -15.82
C GLN A 65 -19.81 -71.90 -15.05
N ILE A 66 -19.46 -70.68 -15.46
CA ILE A 66 -18.53 -69.81 -14.74
C ILE A 66 -19.06 -69.54 -13.33
N ASP A 67 -18.28 -69.90 -12.31
CA ASP A 67 -18.62 -69.72 -10.90
C ASP A 67 -17.51 -68.93 -10.18
N ASN A 68 -17.84 -67.74 -9.68
CA ASN A 68 -16.95 -66.87 -8.93
C ASN A 68 -17.18 -66.92 -7.40
N THR A 69 -17.96 -67.89 -6.88
CA THR A 69 -18.35 -68.00 -5.46
C THR A 69 -17.18 -67.82 -4.48
N GLU A 70 -16.03 -68.43 -4.77
CA GLU A 70 -14.84 -68.40 -3.91
C GLU A 70 -14.10 -67.04 -3.91
N LEU A 71 -14.45 -66.10 -4.78
CA LEU A 71 -13.89 -64.74 -4.76
C LEU A 71 -14.66 -63.79 -3.82
N PHE A 72 -15.88 -64.16 -3.40
CA PHE A 72 -16.75 -63.32 -2.58
C PHE A 72 -16.59 -63.57 -1.07
N GLU A 73 -16.63 -62.48 -0.29
CA GLU A 73 -16.71 -62.53 1.18
C GLU A 73 -18.18 -62.58 1.65
N GLU A 74 -19.03 -61.82 0.97
CA GLU A 74 -20.49 -61.80 1.16
C GLU A 74 -21.21 -62.21 -0.13
N LEU A 75 -22.03 -63.27 -0.05
CA LEU A 75 -22.76 -63.80 -1.21
C LEU A 75 -24.02 -63.00 -1.58
N ASP A 76 -24.58 -62.24 -0.64
CA ASP A 76 -25.78 -61.41 -0.87
C ASP A 76 -25.45 -60.04 -1.50
N SER A 77 -24.24 -59.51 -1.25
CA SER A 77 -23.76 -58.22 -1.77
C SER A 77 -22.76 -58.36 -2.92
N TYR A 78 -22.24 -59.57 -3.16
CA TYR A 78 -21.16 -59.87 -4.11
C TYR A 78 -19.88 -59.04 -3.86
N HIS A 79 -19.59 -58.73 -2.59
CA HIS A 79 -18.35 -58.07 -2.19
C HIS A 79 -17.17 -59.04 -2.32
N LEU A 80 -16.08 -58.62 -2.98
CA LEU A 80 -14.86 -59.42 -3.10
C LEU A 80 -14.13 -59.52 -1.75
N LYS A 81 -13.58 -60.69 -1.43
CA LYS A 81 -12.63 -60.86 -0.31
C LYS A 81 -11.49 -59.84 -0.43
N GLU A 82 -11.00 -59.30 0.68
CA GLU A 82 -9.77 -58.50 0.68
C GLU A 82 -8.56 -59.29 0.14
N ARG A 83 -7.64 -58.59 -0.55
CA ARG A 83 -6.27 -59.05 -0.87
C ARG A 83 -6.14 -60.28 -1.77
N LEU A 84 -7.18 -60.63 -2.54
CA LEU A 84 -7.07 -61.62 -3.62
C LEU A 84 -5.83 -61.39 -4.50
N VAL A 85 -5.12 -62.48 -4.82
CA VAL A 85 -3.86 -62.48 -5.57
C VAL A 85 -4.06 -63.04 -6.97
N GLU A 86 -3.56 -62.31 -7.97
CA GLU A 86 -3.62 -62.71 -9.38
C GLU A 86 -2.75 -63.97 -9.61
N ASN A 87 -3.31 -64.95 -10.31
CA ASN A 87 -2.75 -66.28 -10.53
C ASN A 87 -2.62 -67.16 -9.26
N GLU A 88 -3.16 -66.73 -8.11
CA GLU A 88 -3.41 -67.60 -6.96
C GLU A 88 -4.91 -67.83 -6.74
N ASP A 89 -5.71 -66.76 -6.61
CA ASP A 89 -7.17 -66.84 -6.41
C ASP A 89 -7.97 -66.66 -7.71
N PHE A 90 -7.53 -65.77 -8.60
CA PHE A 90 -8.21 -65.41 -9.84
C PHE A 90 -7.27 -65.27 -11.03
N VAL A 91 -7.83 -65.29 -12.24
CA VAL A 91 -7.14 -65.01 -13.51
C VAL A 91 -7.81 -63.81 -14.18
N LEU A 92 -7.02 -62.97 -14.85
CA LEU A 92 -7.49 -61.81 -15.62
C LEU A 92 -7.75 -62.20 -17.08
N ILE A 93 -8.96 -61.93 -17.55
CA ILE A 93 -9.41 -62.27 -18.91
C ILE A 93 -9.80 -60.99 -19.69
N PRO A 94 -9.25 -60.74 -20.89
CA PRO A 94 -9.67 -59.61 -21.75
C PRO A 94 -11.16 -59.69 -22.10
N ALA A 95 -11.82 -58.53 -22.30
CA ALA A 95 -13.26 -58.50 -22.60
C ALA A 95 -13.69 -59.39 -23.78
N GLU A 96 -12.89 -59.49 -24.85
CA GLU A 96 -13.21 -60.35 -26.00
C GLU A 96 -13.18 -61.85 -25.66
N ALA A 97 -12.21 -62.26 -24.83
CA ALA A 97 -12.11 -63.64 -24.34
C ALA A 97 -13.22 -63.95 -23.32
N TRP A 98 -13.54 -63.00 -22.43
CA TRP A 98 -14.65 -63.13 -21.49
C TRP A 98 -16.00 -63.33 -22.20
N HIS A 99 -16.32 -62.50 -23.20
CA HIS A 99 -17.57 -62.63 -23.94
C HIS A 99 -17.69 -63.98 -24.68
N LYS A 100 -16.57 -64.55 -25.13
CA LYS A 100 -16.53 -65.92 -25.71
C LYS A 100 -16.82 -66.98 -24.65
N LEU A 101 -16.09 -66.98 -23.52
CA LEU A 101 -16.28 -67.95 -22.43
C LEU A 101 -17.73 -67.89 -21.89
N LEU A 102 -18.26 -66.68 -21.67
CA LEU A 102 -19.63 -66.46 -21.20
C LEU A 102 -20.68 -66.97 -22.22
N ALA A 103 -20.44 -66.84 -23.53
CA ALA A 103 -21.36 -67.32 -24.57
C ALA A 103 -21.31 -68.86 -24.78
N TRP A 104 -20.19 -69.50 -24.43
CA TRP A 104 -19.99 -70.95 -24.55
C TRP A 104 -20.42 -71.74 -23.32
N TYR A 105 -20.10 -71.24 -22.12
CA TYR A 105 -20.28 -71.94 -20.84
C TYR A 105 -21.40 -71.35 -19.97
N GLY A 106 -21.77 -70.09 -20.18
CA GLY A 106 -22.64 -69.35 -19.27
C GLY A 106 -21.98 -69.06 -17.93
N MET A 107 -22.77 -68.50 -17.01
CA MET A 107 -22.35 -68.14 -15.65
C MET A 107 -23.45 -68.60 -14.68
N VAL A 108 -23.07 -68.93 -13.45
CA VAL A 108 -24.01 -69.37 -12.40
C VAL A 108 -25.08 -68.31 -12.18
N GLU A 109 -26.35 -68.73 -12.04
CA GLU A 109 -27.48 -67.83 -11.89
C GLU A 109 -27.28 -66.86 -10.70
N VAL A 110 -27.81 -65.64 -10.86
CA VAL A 110 -27.74 -64.50 -9.92
C VAL A 110 -26.34 -63.84 -9.79
N GLN A 111 -25.22 -64.51 -10.08
CA GLN A 111 -23.89 -63.87 -9.98
C GLN A 111 -23.69 -62.70 -10.98
N PRO A 112 -22.95 -61.65 -10.60
CA PRO A 112 -22.53 -60.57 -11.50
C PRO A 112 -21.19 -60.89 -12.18
N ALA A 113 -21.00 -60.39 -13.41
CA ALA A 113 -19.70 -60.43 -14.08
C ALA A 113 -18.71 -59.47 -13.40
N LEU A 114 -17.50 -59.96 -13.07
CA LEU A 114 -16.49 -59.19 -12.34
C LEU A 114 -15.67 -58.25 -13.26
N GLU A 115 -16.37 -57.31 -13.90
CA GLU A 115 -15.77 -56.29 -14.76
C GLU A 115 -14.84 -55.37 -13.96
N ARG A 116 -13.60 -55.15 -14.45
CA ARG A 116 -12.63 -54.18 -13.92
C ARG A 116 -11.95 -53.41 -15.05
N LYS A 117 -11.36 -52.26 -14.73
CA LYS A 117 -10.66 -51.40 -15.69
C LYS A 117 -9.16 -51.49 -15.54
N VAL A 118 -8.44 -51.37 -16.65
CA VAL A 118 -6.99 -51.15 -16.65
C VAL A 118 -6.70 -49.70 -16.32
N VAL A 119 -5.93 -49.48 -15.26
CA VAL A 119 -5.50 -48.15 -14.81
C VAL A 119 -4.02 -47.93 -15.11
N ASP A 120 -3.72 -46.71 -15.56
CA ASP A 120 -2.36 -46.21 -15.78
C ASP A 120 -1.88 -45.50 -14.51
N LEU A 121 -1.06 -46.20 -13.72
CA LEU A 121 -0.39 -45.67 -12.54
C LEU A 121 1.04 -45.23 -12.91
N PRO A 122 1.63 -44.20 -12.26
CA PRO A 122 2.91 -43.57 -12.67
C PRO A 122 4.17 -44.45 -12.78
N SER A 123 4.07 -45.77 -12.58
CA SER A 123 5.16 -46.74 -12.76
C SER A 123 4.69 -48.14 -13.21
N LEU A 124 3.38 -48.36 -13.40
CA LEU A 124 2.82 -49.66 -13.78
C LEU A 124 1.37 -49.52 -14.31
N VAL A 125 1.14 -50.00 -15.53
CA VAL A 125 -0.22 -50.23 -16.05
C VAL A 125 -0.73 -51.58 -15.51
N LYS A 126 -1.91 -51.61 -14.87
CA LYS A 126 -2.50 -52.86 -14.34
C LYS A 126 -4.02 -52.81 -14.25
N VAL A 127 -4.67 -53.97 -14.08
CA VAL A 127 -6.10 -54.02 -13.74
C VAL A 127 -6.33 -53.53 -12.30
N GLU A 128 -7.30 -52.65 -12.11
CA GLU A 128 -7.77 -52.20 -10.80
C GLU A 128 -8.79 -53.18 -10.24
N VAL A 129 -8.34 -54.16 -9.45
CA VAL A 129 -9.21 -55.18 -8.81
C VAL A 129 -10.17 -54.59 -7.78
N TYR A 130 -9.71 -53.59 -7.02
CA TYR A 130 -10.46 -52.92 -5.96
C TYR A 130 -10.56 -51.42 -6.26
N PRO A 131 -11.73 -50.90 -6.66
CA PRO A 131 -12.02 -49.46 -6.68
C PRO A 131 -11.77 -48.79 -5.32
N VAL A 132 -11.67 -47.46 -5.34
CA VAL A 132 -11.58 -46.63 -4.12
C VAL A 132 -12.99 -46.41 -3.57
N GLU A 133 -13.24 -46.84 -2.34
CA GLU A 133 -14.55 -46.71 -1.71
C GLU A 133 -14.59 -45.49 -0.78
N ILE A 134 -15.41 -44.50 -1.14
CA ILE A 134 -15.42 -43.17 -0.53
C ILE A 134 -16.78 -42.92 0.11
N PHE A 135 -16.76 -42.44 1.35
CA PHE A 135 -17.96 -41.98 2.06
C PHE A 135 -18.32 -40.56 1.62
N LEU A 136 -19.55 -40.34 1.22
CA LEU A 136 -20.06 -39.06 0.70
C LEU A 136 -21.09 -38.49 1.66
N CYS A 137 -21.01 -37.20 2.01
CA CYS A 137 -22.06 -36.52 2.79
C CYS A 137 -22.18 -35.02 2.42
N LEU A 138 -23.27 -34.39 2.87
CA LEU A 138 -23.44 -32.94 2.78
C LEU A 138 -22.93 -32.25 4.05
N HIS A 139 -22.35 -31.06 3.91
CA HIS A 139 -22.00 -30.23 5.08
C HIS A 139 -23.22 -29.85 5.93
N SER A 140 -24.42 -29.77 5.33
CA SER A 140 -25.68 -29.52 6.03
C SER A 140 -26.23 -30.72 6.80
N ASN A 141 -25.78 -31.94 6.48
CA ASN A 141 -26.15 -33.17 7.19
C ASN A 141 -25.01 -34.19 7.06
N MET A 142 -24.09 -34.16 8.03
CA MET A 142 -22.93 -35.04 8.08
C MET A 142 -23.24 -36.45 8.62
N GLU A 143 -24.46 -36.68 9.12
CA GLU A 143 -24.93 -38.00 9.57
C GLU A 143 -25.45 -38.84 8.39
N ASN A 144 -25.99 -38.19 7.35
CA ASN A 144 -26.42 -38.85 6.12
C ASN A 144 -25.22 -39.17 5.21
N VAL A 145 -24.53 -40.27 5.52
CA VAL A 145 -23.39 -40.79 4.76
C VAL A 145 -23.85 -41.81 3.72
N VAL A 146 -23.41 -41.62 2.47
CA VAL A 146 -23.65 -42.52 1.33
C VAL A 146 -22.31 -43.04 0.82
N THR A 147 -22.12 -44.36 0.79
CA THR A 147 -20.91 -44.98 0.24
C THR A 147 -20.96 -45.03 -1.29
N ALA A 148 -19.86 -44.73 -1.97
CA ALA A 148 -19.73 -44.86 -3.42
C ALA A 148 -18.31 -45.29 -3.83
N GLN A 149 -18.20 -46.04 -4.93
CA GLN A 149 -16.94 -46.56 -5.45
C GLN A 149 -16.50 -45.80 -6.71
N PHE A 150 -15.21 -45.49 -6.80
CA PHE A 150 -14.57 -44.72 -7.88
C PHE A 150 -13.26 -45.37 -8.32
N SER A 151 -12.87 -45.22 -9.58
CA SER A 151 -11.56 -45.67 -10.05
C SER A 151 -10.44 -44.75 -9.55
N ARG A 152 -9.22 -45.25 -9.33
CA ARG A 152 -8.03 -44.39 -9.15
C ARG A 152 -7.77 -43.46 -10.33
N ALA A 153 -8.25 -43.83 -11.52
CA ALA A 153 -8.14 -43.04 -12.75
C ALA A 153 -9.29 -42.04 -12.95
N ASP A 154 -10.38 -42.10 -12.16
CA ASP A 154 -11.44 -41.09 -12.19
C ASP A 154 -10.90 -39.71 -11.78
N HIS A 155 -11.56 -38.65 -12.24
CA HIS A 155 -11.29 -37.30 -11.77
C HIS A 155 -12.18 -36.94 -10.57
N ILE A 156 -11.76 -36.01 -9.72
CA ILE A 156 -12.57 -35.50 -8.60
C ILE A 156 -13.93 -34.94 -9.07
N HIS A 157 -14.02 -34.44 -10.29
CA HIS A 157 -15.27 -34.05 -10.94
C HIS A 157 -16.28 -35.22 -11.11
N THR A 158 -15.82 -36.47 -11.24
CA THR A 158 -16.69 -37.66 -11.20
C THR A 158 -17.34 -37.81 -9.82
N ILE A 159 -16.57 -37.65 -8.73
CA ILE A 159 -17.10 -37.65 -7.36
C ILE A 159 -18.15 -36.55 -7.19
N GLN A 160 -17.84 -35.32 -7.62
CA GLN A 160 -18.77 -34.19 -7.59
C GLN A 160 -20.09 -34.49 -8.29
N LYS A 161 -20.04 -35.04 -9.51
CA LYS A 161 -21.24 -35.43 -10.29
C LYS A 161 -22.05 -36.53 -9.61
N VAL A 162 -21.40 -37.52 -9.00
CA VAL A 162 -22.10 -38.56 -8.23
C VAL A 162 -22.74 -37.95 -6.97
N MET A 163 -22.05 -37.08 -6.23
CA MET A 163 -22.61 -36.41 -5.06
C MET A 163 -23.82 -35.54 -5.41
N MET A 164 -23.74 -34.72 -6.46
CA MET A 164 -24.87 -33.89 -6.90
C MET A 164 -26.10 -34.72 -7.23
N LYS A 165 -25.91 -35.89 -7.87
CA LYS A 165 -27.00 -36.82 -8.21
C LYS A 165 -27.54 -37.61 -7.00
N GLN A 166 -26.67 -38.01 -6.05
CA GLN A 166 -27.07 -38.72 -4.84
C GLN A 166 -27.87 -37.84 -3.88
N PHE A 167 -27.56 -36.54 -3.82
CA PHE A 167 -28.14 -35.59 -2.87
C PHE A 167 -29.15 -34.60 -3.50
N ASP A 168 -29.63 -34.88 -4.73
CA ASP A 168 -30.60 -34.07 -5.50
C ASP A 168 -30.23 -32.57 -5.57
N VAL A 169 -28.95 -32.29 -5.80
CA VAL A 169 -28.42 -30.91 -5.88
C VAL A 169 -28.67 -30.34 -7.27
N VAL A 170 -29.34 -29.19 -7.30
CA VAL A 170 -29.72 -28.45 -8.51
C VAL A 170 -28.53 -28.27 -9.46
N GLU A 171 -28.71 -28.62 -10.73
CA GLU A 171 -27.70 -28.44 -11.77
C GLU A 171 -27.33 -26.96 -11.94
N GLY A 172 -26.03 -26.66 -11.84
CA GLY A 172 -25.51 -25.27 -11.80
C GLY A 172 -25.37 -24.66 -10.39
N ALA A 173 -25.80 -25.35 -9.32
CA ALA A 173 -25.48 -24.94 -7.95
C ALA A 173 -23.96 -24.97 -7.70
N GLU A 174 -23.45 -23.97 -6.99
CA GLU A 174 -22.01 -23.88 -6.71
C GLU A 174 -21.63 -24.68 -5.46
N THR A 175 -20.72 -25.64 -5.65
CA THR A 175 -20.30 -26.60 -4.61
C THR A 175 -18.80 -26.53 -4.33
N ARG A 176 -18.40 -26.68 -3.07
CA ARG A 176 -17.03 -27.00 -2.66
C ARG A 176 -16.95 -28.44 -2.17
N LEU A 177 -15.86 -29.13 -2.51
CA LEU A 177 -15.53 -30.45 -1.97
C LEU A 177 -14.39 -30.34 -0.95
N TRP A 178 -14.54 -31.10 0.13
CA TRP A 178 -13.56 -31.22 1.20
C TRP A 178 -13.29 -32.69 1.48
N MET A 179 -12.03 -33.08 1.68
CA MET A 179 -11.64 -34.42 2.15
C MET A 179 -11.38 -34.36 3.66
N LYS A 180 -11.98 -35.28 4.41
CA LYS A 180 -11.75 -35.43 5.85
C LYS A 180 -10.74 -36.55 6.08
N SER A 181 -9.54 -36.20 6.56
CA SER A 181 -8.45 -37.14 6.84
C SER A 181 -8.40 -37.57 8.31
N SER A 182 -8.99 -36.79 9.22
CA SER A 182 -9.23 -37.14 10.63
C SER A 182 -10.42 -36.35 11.18
N ASP A 183 -10.83 -36.58 12.42
CA ASP A 183 -11.88 -35.77 13.07
C ASP A 183 -11.51 -34.28 13.25
N THR A 184 -10.22 -33.93 13.14
CA THR A 184 -9.74 -32.54 13.28
C THR A 184 -9.21 -31.93 11.99
N SER A 185 -9.02 -32.70 10.92
CA SER A 185 -8.43 -32.23 9.65
C SER A 185 -9.34 -32.44 8.45
N CYS A 186 -9.77 -31.32 7.86
CA CYS A 186 -10.47 -31.27 6.57
C CYS A 186 -9.67 -30.41 5.59
N GLU A 187 -9.30 -30.99 4.45
CA GLU A 187 -8.56 -30.31 3.38
C GLU A 187 -9.47 -30.06 2.17
N ARG A 188 -9.23 -29.00 1.40
CA ARG A 188 -10.13 -28.60 0.32
C ARG A 188 -9.68 -29.16 -1.03
N LEU A 189 -10.52 -30.00 -1.63
CA LEU A 189 -10.34 -30.54 -2.99
C LEU A 189 -10.65 -29.45 -4.03
N ARG A 190 -9.70 -28.52 -4.24
CA ARG A 190 -9.92 -27.34 -5.11
C ARG A 190 -9.93 -27.65 -6.60
N ASN A 191 -8.94 -28.42 -7.08
CA ASN A 191 -8.82 -28.72 -8.50
C ASN A 191 -9.57 -30.01 -8.84
N VAL A 192 -10.81 -29.88 -9.29
CA VAL A 192 -11.68 -31.01 -9.65
C VAL A 192 -11.18 -31.86 -10.84
N HIS A 193 -10.16 -31.39 -11.56
CA HIS A 193 -9.54 -32.08 -12.69
C HIS A 193 -8.38 -33.01 -12.29
N VAL A 194 -8.01 -33.07 -11.01
CA VAL A 194 -7.03 -34.03 -10.47
C VAL A 194 -7.65 -35.43 -10.41
N ARG A 195 -6.86 -36.50 -10.59
CA ARG A 195 -7.34 -37.89 -10.45
C ARG A 195 -7.58 -38.25 -8.98
N VAL A 196 -8.41 -39.26 -8.69
CA VAL A 196 -8.60 -39.79 -7.33
C VAL A 196 -7.26 -40.21 -6.72
N LEU A 197 -6.40 -40.90 -7.49
CA LEU A 197 -5.03 -41.24 -7.07
C LEU A 197 -4.22 -40.02 -6.63
N ASP A 198 -4.15 -39.01 -7.50
CA ASP A 198 -3.30 -37.82 -7.34
C ASP A 198 -3.82 -36.86 -6.25
N SER A 199 -5.07 -37.06 -5.81
CA SER A 199 -5.71 -36.32 -4.70
C SER A 199 -5.43 -36.89 -3.31
N CYS A 200 -4.68 -38.01 -3.21
CA CYS A 200 -4.44 -38.76 -1.97
C CYS A 200 -5.70 -39.34 -1.29
N LEU A 201 -6.83 -39.45 -2.00
CA LEU A 201 -8.02 -40.15 -1.49
C LEU A 201 -7.81 -41.67 -1.46
N SER A 202 -8.03 -42.28 -0.30
CA SER A 202 -8.02 -43.74 -0.11
C SER A 202 -9.42 -44.27 0.23
N SER A 203 -9.60 -45.60 0.18
CA SER A 203 -10.81 -46.22 0.70
C SER A 203 -11.03 -45.84 2.18
N GLY A 204 -12.29 -45.66 2.56
CA GLY A 204 -12.70 -45.27 3.91
C GLY A 204 -12.57 -43.78 4.23
N MET A 205 -12.03 -42.94 3.32
CA MET A 205 -12.05 -41.49 3.50
C MET A 205 -13.45 -40.90 3.28
N THR A 206 -13.75 -39.78 3.95
CA THR A 206 -15.01 -39.04 3.74
C THR A 206 -14.77 -37.80 2.89
N VAL A 207 -15.58 -37.63 1.84
CA VAL A 207 -15.70 -36.40 1.06
C VAL A 207 -17.00 -35.69 1.44
N ILE A 208 -16.86 -34.43 1.86
CA ILE A 208 -17.96 -33.56 2.28
C ILE A 208 -18.23 -32.55 1.16
N MET A 209 -19.48 -32.49 0.69
CA MET A 209 -19.93 -31.47 -0.26
C MET A 209 -20.63 -30.33 0.47
N GLU A 210 -20.14 -29.12 0.22
CA GLU A 210 -20.66 -27.87 0.75
C GLU A 210 -21.29 -27.08 -0.41
N MET A 211 -22.51 -26.54 -0.21
CA MET A 211 -23.17 -25.67 -1.19
C MET A 211 -23.05 -24.21 -0.75
N ARG A 212 -22.91 -23.27 -1.70
CA ARG A 212 -22.93 -21.84 -1.36
C ARG A 212 -24.33 -21.41 -0.93
N ASN A 213 -24.40 -20.62 0.14
CA ASN A 213 -25.63 -19.98 0.59
C ASN A 213 -26.10 -18.89 -0.39
N ALA A 214 -27.40 -18.61 -0.41
CA ALA A 214 -27.99 -17.57 -1.26
C ALA A 214 -27.72 -16.11 -0.80
N ASP A 215 -26.92 -15.92 0.27
CA ASP A 215 -26.31 -14.65 0.66
C ASP A 215 -24.87 -14.49 0.11
N GLY A 216 -24.41 -15.44 -0.72
CA GLY A 216 -23.05 -15.48 -1.25
C GLY A 216 -22.01 -16.12 -0.32
N THR A 217 -22.34 -16.46 0.93
CA THR A 217 -21.40 -17.02 1.90
C THR A 217 -21.26 -18.55 1.78
N TRP A 218 -20.19 -19.08 2.35
CA TRP A 218 -19.99 -20.52 2.55
C TRP A 218 -20.32 -20.89 4.00
N PRO A 219 -21.11 -21.95 4.27
CA PRO A 219 -21.38 -22.44 5.62
C PRO A 219 -20.13 -22.57 6.52
N SER A 220 -19.04 -23.12 5.99
CA SER A 220 -17.73 -23.29 6.65
C SER A 220 -17.04 -21.97 7.03
N SER A 221 -17.42 -20.85 6.40
CA SER A 221 -16.78 -19.54 6.60
C SER A 221 -17.50 -18.67 7.64
N ARG A 222 -18.65 -19.10 8.18
CA ARG A 222 -19.35 -18.38 9.26
C ARG A 222 -18.73 -18.74 10.63
N PRO A 223 -18.13 -17.78 11.38
CA PRO A 223 -17.58 -18.06 12.70
C PRO A 223 -18.70 -18.40 13.69
N GLN A 224 -18.50 -19.42 14.54
CA GLN A 224 -19.57 -19.98 15.40
C GLN A 224 -20.26 -18.95 16.31
N ILE A 225 -19.57 -17.88 16.71
CA ILE A 225 -20.10 -16.81 17.56
C ILE A 225 -21.32 -16.11 16.94
N MET A 226 -21.44 -16.07 15.60
CA MET A 226 -22.56 -15.41 14.90
C MET A 226 -23.76 -16.33 14.62
N ARG A 227 -23.79 -17.57 15.13
CA ARG A 227 -24.98 -18.45 15.00
C ARG A 227 -26.20 -17.98 15.81
N ASN A 228 -26.02 -17.09 16.79
CA ASN A 228 -27.09 -16.65 17.68
C ASN A 228 -27.81 -15.36 17.23
N SER A 229 -27.37 -14.72 16.14
CA SER A 229 -27.95 -13.48 15.59
C SER A 229 -28.52 -13.68 14.18
N VAL A 230 -28.98 -14.89 13.87
CA VAL A 230 -29.43 -15.30 12.52
C VAL A 230 -30.77 -14.65 12.14
N GLU A 231 -31.65 -14.39 13.10
CA GLU A 231 -33.02 -13.89 12.85
C GLU A 231 -33.06 -12.44 12.31
N GLU A 232 -32.04 -11.63 12.58
CA GLU A 232 -31.98 -10.24 12.10
C GLU A 232 -31.32 -10.11 10.71
N GLN A 233 -30.30 -10.91 10.39
CA GLN A 233 -29.52 -10.72 9.15
C GLN A 233 -30.20 -11.26 7.89
N ASP A 234 -30.99 -12.34 7.94
CA ASP A 234 -31.73 -12.84 6.75
C ASP A 234 -32.92 -11.94 6.33
N SER A 235 -33.19 -10.86 7.09
CA SER A 235 -34.24 -9.88 6.79
C SER A 235 -33.82 -8.82 5.76
N TYR A 236 -32.52 -8.51 5.65
CA TYR A 236 -32.06 -7.41 4.78
C TYR A 236 -32.14 -7.78 3.30
N ARG A 237 -32.78 -6.91 2.50
CA ARG A 237 -32.88 -7.00 1.04
C ARG A 237 -32.57 -5.65 0.41
N GLY A 238 -31.29 -5.39 0.19
CA GLY A 238 -30.79 -4.24 -0.55
C GLY A 238 -30.67 -4.48 -2.06
N GLN A 239 -30.40 -3.42 -2.81
CA GLN A 239 -30.07 -3.50 -4.23
C GLN A 239 -28.73 -4.24 -4.43
N PRO A 240 -28.64 -5.28 -5.27
CA PRO A 240 -27.38 -5.92 -5.63
C PRO A 240 -26.31 -4.91 -6.09
N GLY A 241 -25.09 -5.03 -5.55
CA GLY A 241 -23.98 -4.11 -5.82
C GLY A 241 -23.98 -2.82 -4.99
N VAL A 242 -25.07 -2.50 -4.29
CA VAL A 242 -25.15 -1.38 -3.34
C VAL A 242 -24.82 -1.92 -1.93
N CYS A 243 -23.55 -2.31 -1.75
CA CYS A 243 -23.04 -2.94 -0.54
C CYS A 243 -21.68 -2.32 -0.16
N GLY A 244 -21.50 -1.93 1.11
CA GLY A 244 -20.25 -1.41 1.63
C GLY A 244 -19.19 -2.49 1.87
N LEU A 245 -17.95 -2.09 2.16
CA LEU A 245 -16.85 -2.96 2.57
C LEU A 245 -16.25 -2.46 3.89
N THR A 246 -16.33 -3.28 4.95
CA THR A 246 -15.88 -2.88 6.29
C THR A 246 -14.35 -2.80 6.35
N ASN A 247 -13.84 -1.64 6.79
CA ASN A 247 -12.40 -1.40 6.96
C ASN A 247 -11.79 -2.29 8.05
N LEU A 248 -10.65 -2.90 7.76
CA LEU A 248 -9.86 -3.79 8.63
C LEU A 248 -8.58 -3.11 9.18
N GLY A 249 -8.58 -1.77 9.23
CA GLY A 249 -7.45 -0.93 9.65
C GLY A 249 -6.61 -0.48 8.46
N ASN A 250 -6.77 0.78 8.04
CA ASN A 250 -6.11 1.40 6.87
C ASN A 250 -6.28 0.61 5.56
N THR A 251 -7.43 -0.05 5.37
CA THR A 251 -7.75 -0.86 4.17
C THR A 251 -8.69 -0.17 3.19
N CYS A 252 -8.98 1.12 3.38
CA CYS A 252 -9.81 1.93 2.48
C CYS A 252 -9.30 1.91 1.02
N PHE A 253 -7.98 1.85 0.80
CA PHE A 253 -7.38 1.70 -0.53
C PHE A 253 -7.84 0.41 -1.25
N MET A 254 -8.00 -0.68 -0.49
CA MET A 254 -8.50 -1.96 -0.97
C MET A 254 -10.00 -1.92 -1.21
N ASN A 255 -10.75 -1.29 -0.30
CA ASN A 255 -12.20 -1.16 -0.43
C ASN A 255 -12.57 -0.33 -1.67
N SER A 256 -11.92 0.81 -1.91
CA SER A 256 -12.14 1.63 -3.11
C SER A 256 -11.83 0.88 -4.43
N ALA A 257 -10.67 0.21 -4.49
CA ALA A 257 -10.30 -0.58 -5.67
C ALA A 257 -11.29 -1.74 -5.93
N LEU A 258 -11.74 -2.42 -4.88
CA LEU A 258 -12.76 -3.46 -4.96
C LEU A 258 -14.12 -2.92 -5.42
N GLN A 259 -14.57 -1.76 -4.95
CA GLN A 259 -15.85 -1.16 -5.39
C GLN A 259 -15.84 -0.80 -6.88
N CYS A 260 -14.72 -0.26 -7.39
CA CYS A 260 -14.56 0.06 -8.80
C CYS A 260 -14.56 -1.20 -9.69
N LEU A 261 -13.83 -2.25 -9.29
CA LEU A 261 -13.85 -3.54 -9.98
C LEU A 261 -15.23 -4.23 -9.88
N SER A 262 -15.88 -4.18 -8.72
CA SER A 262 -17.21 -4.74 -8.47
C SER A 262 -18.30 -4.12 -9.36
N ASN A 263 -18.19 -2.83 -9.66
CA ASN A 263 -19.08 -2.14 -10.59
C ASN A 263 -18.59 -2.15 -12.05
N THR A 264 -17.60 -2.97 -12.38
CA THR A 264 -17.19 -3.24 -13.78
C THR A 264 -18.03 -4.39 -14.36
N PRO A 265 -19.02 -4.12 -15.24
CA PRO A 265 -20.07 -5.11 -15.54
C PRO A 265 -19.58 -6.42 -16.18
N PRO A 266 -18.66 -6.43 -17.18
CA PRO A 266 -18.18 -7.67 -17.78
C PRO A 266 -17.49 -8.61 -16.79
N LEU A 267 -16.69 -8.05 -15.88
CA LEU A 267 -15.96 -8.79 -14.86
C LEU A 267 -16.91 -9.39 -13.82
N THR A 268 -17.82 -8.57 -13.27
CA THR A 268 -18.79 -9.01 -12.28
C THR A 268 -19.78 -10.04 -12.84
N GLU A 269 -20.28 -9.87 -14.07
CA GLU A 269 -21.14 -10.87 -14.71
C GLU A 269 -20.44 -12.23 -14.90
N TYR A 270 -19.14 -12.24 -15.23
CA TYR A 270 -18.34 -13.45 -15.38
C TYR A 270 -18.20 -14.23 -14.05
N PHE A 271 -17.97 -13.53 -12.94
CA PHE A 271 -17.92 -14.17 -11.61
C PHE A 271 -19.29 -14.63 -11.11
N LEU A 272 -20.35 -13.86 -11.36
CA LEU A 272 -21.72 -14.23 -10.96
C LEU A 272 -22.30 -15.39 -11.78
N ARG A 273 -21.87 -15.57 -13.03
CA ARG A 273 -22.22 -16.73 -13.88
C ARG A 273 -21.35 -17.98 -13.63
N ASN A 274 -20.51 -17.99 -12.60
CA ASN A 274 -19.59 -19.10 -12.27
C ASN A 274 -18.54 -19.47 -13.33
N ALA A 275 -18.43 -18.72 -14.44
CA ALA A 275 -17.57 -19.05 -15.58
C ALA A 275 -16.07 -19.18 -15.22
N TYR A 276 -15.63 -18.44 -14.20
CA TYR A 276 -14.26 -18.53 -13.69
C TYR A 276 -13.86 -19.94 -13.23
N LEU A 277 -14.79 -20.77 -12.73
CA LEU A 277 -14.50 -22.10 -12.19
C LEU A 277 -13.89 -23.04 -13.23
N GLU A 278 -14.27 -22.89 -14.51
CA GLU A 278 -13.72 -23.67 -15.63
C GLU A 278 -12.38 -23.12 -16.12
N GLU A 279 -12.12 -21.82 -15.95
CA GLU A 279 -10.90 -21.16 -16.45
C GLU A 279 -9.72 -21.20 -15.47
N LEU A 280 -9.97 -21.42 -14.17
CA LEU A 280 -8.97 -21.48 -13.09
C LEU A 280 -7.69 -22.24 -13.46
N ASN A 281 -6.53 -21.66 -13.14
CA ASN A 281 -5.22 -22.18 -13.52
C ASN A 281 -4.33 -22.47 -12.30
N PHE A 282 -4.66 -23.56 -11.59
CA PHE A 282 -3.92 -24.08 -10.44
C PHE A 282 -2.44 -24.40 -10.72
N THR A 283 -2.05 -24.52 -11.99
CA THR A 283 -0.71 -24.93 -12.46
C THR A 283 0.14 -23.79 -13.02
N ASN A 284 -0.37 -22.55 -13.08
CA ASN A 284 0.38 -21.42 -13.62
C ASN A 284 1.55 -21.06 -12.68
N PRO A 285 2.82 -21.09 -13.13
CA PRO A 285 3.96 -20.70 -12.29
C PRO A 285 4.00 -19.19 -11.96
N LEU A 286 3.17 -18.38 -12.62
CA LEU A 286 3.00 -16.95 -12.36
C LEU A 286 1.69 -16.62 -11.59
N GLY A 287 0.83 -17.62 -11.35
CA GLY A 287 -0.46 -17.44 -10.68
C GLY A 287 -0.40 -17.75 -9.17
N MET A 288 -1.48 -17.39 -8.46
CA MET A 288 -1.65 -17.60 -7.02
C MET A 288 -2.44 -18.90 -6.75
N LYS A 289 -2.31 -19.90 -7.63
CA LYS A 289 -3.00 -21.20 -7.58
C LYS A 289 -4.54 -21.09 -7.54
N GLY A 290 -5.11 -20.04 -8.14
CA GLY A 290 -6.54 -19.74 -8.10
C GLY A 290 -7.03 -19.02 -6.83
N GLU A 291 -6.17 -18.80 -5.84
CA GLU A 291 -6.61 -18.31 -4.52
C GLU A 291 -7.04 -16.84 -4.52
N ILE A 292 -6.50 -16.00 -5.41
CA ILE A 292 -6.92 -14.60 -5.54
C ILE A 292 -8.25 -14.54 -6.30
N ALA A 293 -8.38 -15.32 -7.39
CA ALA A 293 -9.64 -15.40 -8.14
C ALA A 293 -10.81 -15.95 -7.31
N GLU A 294 -10.58 -17.00 -6.51
CA GLU A 294 -11.61 -17.55 -5.62
C GLU A 294 -12.00 -16.57 -4.49
N ALA A 295 -11.02 -15.91 -3.86
CA ALA A 295 -11.29 -14.97 -2.78
C ALA A 295 -11.99 -13.69 -3.29
N TYR A 296 -11.65 -13.24 -4.50
CA TYR A 296 -12.34 -12.14 -5.19
C TYR A 296 -13.79 -12.54 -5.52
N ALA A 297 -13.99 -13.72 -6.11
CA ALA A 297 -15.32 -14.25 -6.42
C ALA A 297 -16.22 -14.36 -5.18
N ASP A 298 -15.65 -14.81 -4.04
CA ASP A 298 -16.36 -14.86 -2.76
C ASP A 298 -16.82 -13.47 -2.29
N VAL A 299 -16.02 -12.42 -2.47
CA VAL A 299 -16.42 -11.03 -2.13
C VAL A 299 -17.49 -10.51 -3.08
N ILE A 300 -17.31 -10.64 -4.40
CA ILE A 300 -18.27 -10.16 -5.40
C ILE A 300 -19.64 -10.82 -5.22
N LYS A 301 -19.69 -12.14 -4.97
CA LYS A 301 -20.95 -12.87 -4.76
C LYS A 301 -21.71 -12.43 -3.51
N GLN A 302 -21.00 -12.02 -2.45
CA GLN A 302 -21.65 -11.44 -1.27
C GLN A 302 -22.18 -10.02 -1.59
N MET A 303 -21.38 -9.15 -2.20
CA MET A 303 -21.78 -7.76 -2.55
C MET A 303 -22.97 -7.69 -3.52
N TRP A 304 -23.07 -8.65 -4.44
CA TRP A 304 -24.15 -8.74 -5.43
C TRP A 304 -25.27 -9.74 -5.04
N SER A 305 -25.27 -10.27 -3.81
CA SER A 305 -26.37 -11.09 -3.29
C SER A 305 -27.65 -10.30 -2.97
N GLY A 306 -27.51 -8.98 -2.74
CA GLY A 306 -28.57 -8.14 -2.16
C GLY A 306 -28.86 -8.39 -0.68
N ARG A 307 -28.15 -9.31 -0.01
CA ARG A 307 -28.41 -9.69 1.40
C ARG A 307 -27.50 -9.06 2.45
N HIS A 308 -26.46 -8.33 2.02
CA HIS A 308 -25.55 -7.64 2.94
C HIS A 308 -25.61 -6.14 2.74
N TYR A 309 -25.68 -5.38 3.84
CA TYR A 309 -25.46 -3.94 3.82
C TYR A 309 -23.96 -3.60 3.68
N SER A 310 -23.10 -4.34 4.38
CA SER A 310 -21.64 -4.31 4.21
C SER A 310 -21.03 -5.70 4.38
N VAL A 311 -20.03 -6.01 3.54
CA VAL A 311 -19.24 -7.25 3.60
C VAL A 311 -17.91 -6.97 4.31
N VAL A 312 -17.38 -7.97 5.01
CA VAL A 312 -16.12 -7.87 5.77
C VAL A 312 -15.03 -8.69 5.07
N PRO A 313 -14.16 -8.09 4.23
CA PRO A 313 -13.27 -8.81 3.29
C PRO A 313 -12.03 -9.47 3.93
N ARG A 314 -12.17 -10.09 5.12
CA ARG A 314 -11.05 -10.70 5.89
C ARG A 314 -10.27 -11.74 5.09
N ILE A 315 -10.97 -12.73 4.51
CA ILE A 315 -10.35 -13.82 3.74
C ILE A 315 -9.54 -13.22 2.57
N PHE A 316 -10.13 -12.25 1.86
CA PHE A 316 -9.47 -11.56 0.76
C PHE A 316 -8.22 -10.78 1.22
N LYS A 317 -8.30 -9.97 2.29
CA LYS A 317 -7.11 -9.28 2.85
C LYS A 317 -6.01 -10.27 3.22
N THR A 318 -6.34 -11.40 3.83
CA THR A 318 -5.38 -12.44 4.19
C THR A 318 -4.72 -13.08 2.96
N LYS A 319 -5.47 -13.31 1.86
CA LYS A 319 -4.89 -13.83 0.62
C LYS A 319 -4.03 -12.80 -0.11
N VAL A 320 -4.48 -11.56 -0.22
CA VAL A 320 -3.69 -10.45 -0.79
C VAL A 320 -2.37 -10.29 -0.02
N GLY A 321 -2.39 -10.19 1.31
CA GLY A 321 -1.19 -10.07 2.14
C GLY A 321 -0.27 -11.30 2.13
N HIS A 322 -0.79 -12.49 1.82
CA HIS A 322 0.00 -13.72 1.67
C HIS A 322 0.82 -13.75 0.38
N PHE A 323 0.24 -13.30 -0.75
CA PHE A 323 0.91 -13.30 -2.06
C PHE A 323 1.66 -12.00 -2.37
N ALA A 324 1.22 -10.87 -1.81
CA ALA A 324 1.91 -9.58 -1.85
C ALA A 324 2.12 -9.04 -0.42
N SER A 325 3.26 -9.42 0.16
CA SER A 325 3.60 -9.14 1.57
C SER A 325 3.61 -7.65 1.94
N GLN A 326 3.77 -6.75 0.96
CA GLN A 326 3.62 -5.30 1.13
C GLN A 326 2.26 -4.93 1.75
N PHE A 327 1.18 -5.64 1.41
CA PHE A 327 -0.19 -5.35 1.89
C PHE A 327 -0.59 -6.17 3.15
N LEU A 328 0.34 -6.89 3.77
CA LEU A 328 0.07 -7.71 4.95
C LEU A 328 -0.27 -6.85 6.19
N GLY A 329 0.35 -5.68 6.32
CA GLY A 329 0.27 -4.80 7.49
C GLY A 329 -1.05 -4.01 7.63
N TYR A 330 -0.98 -2.93 8.40
CA TYR A 330 -2.06 -1.95 8.63
C TYR A 330 -1.60 -0.52 8.32
N GLN A 331 -0.71 -0.38 7.33
CA GLN A 331 -0.26 0.92 6.83
C GLN A 331 -1.19 1.38 5.70
N GLN A 332 -1.20 2.68 5.40
CA GLN A 332 -1.83 3.16 4.18
C GLN A 332 -0.98 2.75 2.96
N HIS A 333 -1.66 2.37 1.88
CA HIS A 333 -1.05 1.89 0.64
C HIS A 333 -1.72 2.55 -0.58
N ASP A 334 -1.06 2.52 -1.72
CA ASP A 334 -1.64 3.05 -2.95
C ASP A 334 -2.71 2.10 -3.52
N SER A 335 -3.92 2.62 -3.76
CA SER A 335 -4.99 1.87 -4.44
C SER A 335 -4.60 1.46 -5.87
N GLN A 336 -3.70 2.19 -6.53
CA GLN A 336 -3.18 1.87 -7.86
C GLN A 336 -2.23 0.67 -7.84
N GLU A 337 -1.31 0.59 -6.87
CA GLU A 337 -0.41 -0.55 -6.71
C GLU A 337 -1.21 -1.84 -6.48
N LEU A 338 -2.19 -1.77 -5.58
CA LEU A 338 -3.09 -2.89 -5.34
C LEU A 338 -3.90 -3.25 -6.59
N LEU A 339 -4.48 -2.26 -7.29
CA LEU A 339 -5.25 -2.53 -8.51
C LEU A 339 -4.39 -3.22 -9.58
N SER A 340 -3.13 -2.82 -9.73
CA SER A 340 -2.18 -3.48 -10.64
C SER A 340 -1.91 -4.93 -10.21
N PHE A 341 -1.68 -5.18 -8.92
CA PHE A 341 -1.52 -6.53 -8.38
C PHE A 341 -2.77 -7.40 -8.55
N LEU A 342 -3.96 -6.84 -8.37
CA LEU A 342 -5.22 -7.57 -8.53
C LEU A 342 -5.54 -7.88 -9.98
N LEU A 343 -5.29 -6.96 -10.93
CA LEU A 343 -5.46 -7.23 -12.35
C LEU A 343 -4.49 -8.33 -12.83
N ASP A 344 -3.23 -8.29 -12.42
CA ASP A 344 -2.23 -9.32 -12.77
C ASP A 344 -2.53 -10.67 -12.11
N GLY A 345 -2.85 -10.67 -10.81
CA GLY A 345 -3.20 -11.89 -10.09
C GLY A 345 -4.47 -12.56 -10.58
N LEU A 346 -5.52 -11.79 -10.90
CA LEU A 346 -6.73 -12.30 -11.55
C LEU A 346 -6.47 -12.74 -12.99
N HIS A 347 -5.54 -12.09 -13.71
CA HIS A 347 -5.13 -12.53 -15.04
C HIS A 347 -4.49 -13.92 -14.97
N GLU A 348 -3.52 -14.11 -14.09
CA GLU A 348 -2.72 -15.34 -14.04
C GLU A 348 -3.47 -16.51 -13.38
N ASP A 349 -4.30 -16.27 -12.37
CA ASP A 349 -5.21 -17.28 -11.80
C ASP A 349 -6.27 -17.78 -12.82
N LEU A 350 -6.63 -16.95 -13.81
CA LEU A 350 -7.65 -17.24 -14.83
C LEU A 350 -7.07 -17.37 -16.25
N ASN A 351 -5.75 -17.60 -16.36
CA ASN A 351 -5.12 -17.71 -17.65
C ASN A 351 -5.45 -19.07 -18.30
N ARG A 352 -6.18 -19.02 -19.42
CA ARG A 352 -6.55 -20.17 -20.24
C ARG A 352 -5.32 -20.86 -20.85
N VAL A 353 -4.20 -20.13 -21.02
CA VAL A 353 -2.93 -20.69 -21.47
C VAL A 353 -2.27 -21.45 -20.31
N LYS A 354 -2.27 -22.78 -20.39
CA LYS A 354 -1.65 -23.64 -19.37
C LYS A 354 -0.11 -23.81 -19.55
N ASN A 355 0.42 -23.63 -20.77
CA ASN A 355 1.86 -23.64 -21.05
C ASN A 355 2.29 -22.35 -21.78
N LYS A 356 3.09 -21.51 -21.11
CA LYS A 356 3.57 -20.23 -21.65
C LYS A 356 4.89 -20.41 -22.41
N GLU A 357 4.80 -20.75 -23.70
CA GLU A 357 5.96 -20.79 -24.60
C GLU A 357 6.78 -19.49 -24.55
N TYR A 358 8.11 -19.61 -24.61
CA TYR A 358 8.99 -18.45 -24.75
C TYR A 358 8.86 -17.88 -26.17
N ILE A 359 8.56 -16.58 -26.27
CA ILE A 359 8.48 -15.86 -27.54
C ILE A 359 9.44 -14.68 -27.46
N GLU A 360 10.42 -14.65 -28.36
CA GLU A 360 11.31 -13.51 -28.57
C GLU A 360 10.53 -12.34 -29.17
N LEU A 361 10.48 -11.21 -28.47
CA LEU A 361 9.89 -9.98 -29.01
C LEU A 361 10.83 -9.35 -30.04
N ARG A 362 10.26 -8.89 -31.16
CA ARG A 362 11.00 -8.34 -32.29
C ARG A 362 10.60 -6.90 -32.57
N ASP A 363 11.61 -6.08 -32.80
CA ASP A 363 11.47 -4.71 -33.33
C ASP A 363 10.66 -4.74 -34.64
N ALA A 364 9.91 -3.69 -34.92
CA ALA A 364 9.23 -3.51 -36.20
C ALA A 364 10.19 -3.64 -37.39
N ALA A 365 11.43 -3.17 -37.24
CA ALA A 365 12.50 -3.26 -38.23
C ALA A 365 12.14 -2.72 -39.63
N GLY A 366 11.23 -1.73 -39.68
CA GLY A 366 10.75 -1.11 -40.93
C GLY A 366 9.51 -1.77 -41.56
N ARG A 367 8.93 -2.80 -40.93
CA ARG A 367 7.64 -3.38 -41.33
C ARG A 367 6.47 -2.43 -41.01
N PRO A 368 5.31 -2.57 -41.68
CA PRO A 368 4.13 -1.76 -41.41
C PRO A 368 3.62 -1.93 -39.97
N ASP A 369 3.26 -0.82 -39.31
CA ASP A 369 2.74 -0.79 -37.93
C ASP A 369 1.64 -1.84 -37.68
N GLN A 370 0.68 -1.98 -38.62
CA GLN A 370 -0.43 -2.93 -38.54
C GLN A 370 0.04 -4.39 -38.41
N GLU A 371 1.03 -4.81 -39.21
CA GLU A 371 1.54 -6.18 -39.18
C GLU A 371 2.25 -6.50 -37.86
N VAL A 372 3.02 -5.53 -37.35
CA VAL A 372 3.79 -5.67 -36.10
C VAL A 372 2.87 -5.63 -34.89
N ALA A 373 1.84 -4.78 -34.89
CA ALA A 373 0.82 -4.74 -33.85
C ALA A 373 0.00 -6.04 -33.81
N GLU A 374 -0.39 -6.58 -34.97
CA GLU A 374 -1.07 -7.87 -35.04
C GLU A 374 -0.17 -9.04 -34.60
N GLU A 375 1.12 -9.02 -34.95
CA GLU A 375 2.09 -9.99 -34.44
C GLU A 375 2.22 -9.91 -32.91
N ALA A 376 2.42 -8.71 -32.37
CA ALA A 376 2.55 -8.48 -30.94
C ALA A 376 1.30 -8.94 -30.16
N TRP A 377 0.11 -8.56 -30.62
CA TRP A 377 -1.16 -8.96 -30.00
C TRP A 377 -1.40 -10.48 -30.09
N ARG A 378 -1.06 -11.10 -31.23
CA ARG A 378 -1.12 -12.57 -31.41
C ARG A 378 -0.15 -13.29 -30.48
N ASN A 379 1.06 -12.77 -30.31
CA ASN A 379 2.08 -13.31 -29.41
C ASN A 379 1.71 -13.11 -27.93
N HIS A 380 1.10 -11.98 -27.57
CA HIS A 380 0.51 -11.76 -26.24
C HIS A 380 -0.58 -12.79 -25.96
N ARG A 381 -1.58 -12.93 -26.85
CA ARG A 381 -2.70 -13.88 -26.66
C ARG A 381 -2.27 -15.36 -26.68
N ARG A 382 -1.11 -15.71 -27.24
CA ARG A 382 -0.51 -17.05 -27.12
C ARG A 382 0.02 -17.38 -25.72
N ARG A 383 0.33 -16.38 -24.89
CA ARG A 383 0.84 -16.55 -23.51
C ARG A 383 -0.18 -16.13 -22.45
N ASN A 384 -1.06 -15.19 -22.79
CA ASN A 384 -1.91 -14.45 -21.88
C ASN A 384 -3.34 -14.37 -22.47
N ASN A 385 -4.26 -15.22 -22.02
CA ASN A 385 -5.64 -15.28 -22.51
C ASN A 385 -6.59 -15.53 -21.33
N SER A 386 -7.42 -14.55 -20.97
CA SER A 386 -8.29 -14.59 -19.78
C SER A 386 -9.34 -13.48 -19.86
N VAL A 387 -10.35 -13.50 -18.99
CA VAL A 387 -11.31 -12.39 -18.85
C VAL A 387 -10.65 -11.02 -18.64
N ILE A 388 -9.50 -10.94 -17.95
CA ILE A 388 -8.79 -9.68 -17.73
C ILE A 388 -8.19 -9.14 -19.05
N VAL A 389 -7.66 -10.02 -19.89
CA VAL A 389 -7.15 -9.66 -21.23
C VAL A 389 -8.30 -9.27 -22.17
N ASP A 390 -9.43 -9.97 -22.09
CA ASP A 390 -10.62 -9.65 -22.90
C ASP A 390 -11.24 -8.31 -22.49
N THR A 391 -11.19 -7.95 -21.20
CA THR A 391 -11.88 -6.77 -20.63
C THR A 391 -11.01 -5.52 -20.61
N PHE A 392 -9.75 -5.61 -20.13
CA PHE A 392 -8.92 -4.46 -19.76
C PHE A 392 -7.68 -4.25 -20.63
N HIS A 393 -7.27 -5.22 -21.47
CA HIS A 393 -6.00 -5.07 -22.20
C HIS A 393 -6.14 -4.27 -23.50
N GLY A 394 -5.43 -3.14 -23.56
CA GLY A 394 -5.14 -2.39 -24.78
C GLY A 394 -3.73 -2.67 -25.32
N LEU A 395 -3.32 -1.88 -26.31
CA LEU A 395 -1.99 -1.92 -26.92
C LEU A 395 -1.46 -0.50 -27.17
N PHE A 396 -0.23 -0.23 -26.72
CA PHE A 396 0.54 0.95 -27.11
C PHE A 396 1.38 0.65 -28.35
N LYS A 397 1.74 1.70 -29.08
CA LYS A 397 2.95 1.73 -29.90
C LYS A 397 4.03 2.48 -29.13
N SER A 398 5.11 1.81 -28.77
CA SER A 398 6.28 2.44 -28.15
C SER A 398 7.32 2.76 -29.21
N THR A 399 7.75 4.01 -29.30
CA THR A 399 8.82 4.45 -30.23
C THR A 399 9.99 4.97 -29.42
N LEU A 400 11.16 4.34 -29.58
CA LEU A 400 12.41 4.70 -28.90
C LEU A 400 13.45 5.18 -29.92
N VAL A 401 14.08 6.32 -29.67
CA VAL A 401 15.10 6.91 -30.56
C VAL A 401 16.41 7.17 -29.81
N CYS A 402 17.48 6.52 -30.26
CA CYS A 402 18.83 6.70 -29.73
C CYS A 402 19.35 8.13 -29.99
N PRO A 403 19.94 8.84 -28.99
CA PRO A 403 20.53 10.16 -29.20
C PRO A 403 21.77 10.09 -30.11
N GLU A 404 22.64 9.09 -29.91
CA GLU A 404 23.91 8.95 -30.64
C GLU A 404 23.73 8.44 -32.08
N CYS A 405 23.30 7.17 -32.24
CA CYS A 405 23.28 6.52 -33.55
C CYS A 405 21.98 6.75 -34.34
N ARG A 406 21.02 7.51 -33.78
CA ARG A 406 19.70 7.77 -34.35
C ARG A 406 18.88 6.54 -34.75
N LYS A 407 19.23 5.32 -34.27
CA LYS A 407 18.35 4.16 -34.40
C LYS A 407 16.99 4.49 -33.78
N VAL A 408 15.94 4.34 -34.58
CA VAL A 408 14.56 4.19 -34.12
C VAL A 408 14.31 2.71 -33.87
N SER A 409 13.63 2.39 -32.76
CA SER A 409 13.16 1.06 -32.41
C SER A 409 11.66 1.17 -32.10
N VAL A 410 10.84 0.28 -32.65
CA VAL A 410 9.39 0.32 -32.47
C VAL A 410 8.90 -1.02 -31.96
N THR A 411 8.20 -0.98 -30.83
CA THR A 411 7.52 -2.13 -30.21
C THR A 411 6.04 -1.84 -30.03
N PHE A 412 5.25 -2.90 -29.84
CA PHE A 412 3.82 -2.81 -29.56
C PHE A 412 3.54 -3.57 -28.28
N ASP A 413 3.16 -2.83 -27.24
CA ASP A 413 3.27 -3.27 -25.86
C ASP A 413 1.87 -3.25 -25.19
N PRO A 414 1.41 -4.37 -24.60
CA PRO A 414 0.07 -4.45 -24.02
C PRO A 414 0.00 -3.73 -22.67
N PHE A 415 -1.16 -3.13 -22.36
CA PHE A 415 -1.40 -2.43 -21.10
C PHE A 415 -2.79 -2.74 -20.53
N CYS A 416 -2.94 -2.74 -19.20
CA CYS A 416 -4.23 -2.92 -18.52
C CYS A 416 -4.81 -1.63 -17.88
N TYR A 417 -4.00 -0.56 -17.80
CA TYR A 417 -4.42 0.79 -17.40
C TYR A 417 -3.50 1.86 -18.00
N LEU A 418 -3.95 3.11 -18.06
CA LEU A 418 -3.15 4.28 -18.42
C LEU A 418 -2.74 5.04 -17.15
N SER A 419 -1.46 5.32 -16.95
CA SER A 419 -0.98 6.18 -15.85
C SER A 419 -0.58 7.55 -16.41
N VAL A 420 -1.53 8.46 -16.54
CA VAL A 420 -1.31 9.77 -17.19
C VAL A 420 -0.61 10.76 -16.23
N PRO A 421 0.41 11.49 -16.69
CA PRO A 421 1.00 12.59 -15.93
C PRO A 421 0.02 13.77 -15.86
N LEU A 422 0.10 14.55 -14.78
CA LEU A 422 -0.59 15.82 -14.66
C LEU A 422 0.38 16.97 -14.99
N PRO A 423 -0.08 18.09 -15.60
CA PRO A 423 0.76 19.27 -15.78
C PRO A 423 1.27 19.80 -14.44
N VAL A 424 2.58 19.71 -14.22
CA VAL A 424 3.21 20.19 -12.99
C VAL A 424 3.49 21.70 -13.13
N SER A 425 2.87 22.50 -12.28
CA SER A 425 3.23 23.91 -12.15
C SER A 425 4.71 24.03 -11.79
N LYS A 426 5.45 24.86 -12.53
CA LYS A 426 6.85 25.19 -12.22
C LYS A 426 6.97 26.04 -10.97
N ASP A 427 5.87 26.68 -10.58
CA ASP A 427 5.78 27.63 -9.49
C ASP A 427 4.89 27.09 -8.36
N ARG A 428 5.20 27.49 -7.12
CA ARG A 428 4.49 27.18 -5.89
C ARG A 428 4.00 28.49 -5.27
N VAL A 429 2.83 28.43 -4.65
CA VAL A 429 2.32 29.52 -3.82
C VAL A 429 2.85 29.33 -2.41
N MET A 430 3.38 30.37 -1.79
CA MET A 430 3.83 30.36 -0.39
C MET A 430 3.20 31.55 0.36
N GLU A 431 2.84 31.35 1.61
CA GLU A 431 2.37 32.41 2.50
C GLU A 431 3.45 32.69 3.54
N VAL A 432 3.78 33.96 3.76
CA VAL A 432 4.86 34.39 4.67
C VAL A 432 4.44 35.62 5.47
N PHE A 433 4.96 35.77 6.68
CA PHE A 433 4.77 36.94 7.53
C PHE A 433 5.98 37.88 7.43
N PHE A 434 5.83 39.00 6.72
CA PHE A 434 6.85 40.05 6.66
C PHE A 434 6.86 40.88 7.95
N VAL A 435 8.03 41.05 8.57
CA VAL A 435 8.23 41.79 9.82
C VAL A 435 9.19 42.94 9.56
N SER A 436 8.62 44.14 9.34
CA SER A 436 9.39 45.37 9.10
C SER A 436 10.20 45.82 10.31
N LEU A 437 11.19 46.69 10.10
CA LEU A 437 11.95 47.39 11.14
C LEU A 437 11.11 48.41 11.94
N ASP A 438 10.02 48.94 11.38
CA ASP A 438 9.10 49.82 12.12
C ASP A 438 8.56 49.08 13.36
N PRO A 439 8.81 49.58 14.59
CA PRO A 439 8.35 48.92 15.81
C PRO A 439 6.84 49.05 16.05
N VAL A 440 6.15 49.98 15.37
CA VAL A 440 4.70 50.21 15.46
C VAL A 440 3.94 49.44 14.38
N ALA A 441 4.59 49.06 13.29
CA ALA A 441 4.03 48.22 12.25
C ALA A 441 3.63 46.83 12.77
N LYS A 442 2.57 46.29 12.17
CA LYS A 442 2.14 44.91 12.39
C LYS A 442 2.82 44.00 11.35
N PRO A 443 3.13 42.73 11.69
CA PRO A 443 3.52 41.76 10.68
C PRO A 443 2.48 41.71 9.56
N VAL A 444 2.93 41.62 8.31
CA VAL A 444 2.05 41.58 7.14
C VAL A 444 2.12 40.19 6.52
N GLN A 445 0.98 39.51 6.42
CA GLN A 445 0.88 38.23 5.72
C GLN A 445 0.80 38.49 4.21
N HIS A 446 1.83 38.05 3.47
CA HIS A 446 1.91 38.10 2.02
C HIS A 446 1.75 36.69 1.43
N ARG A 447 0.96 36.58 0.37
CA ARG A 447 0.97 35.43 -0.54
C ARG A 447 1.90 35.74 -1.72
N LEU A 448 2.86 34.85 -1.97
CA LEU A 448 3.89 34.94 -3.00
C LEU A 448 3.78 33.77 -3.98
N VAL A 449 4.23 33.98 -5.22
CA VAL A 449 4.38 32.92 -6.24
C VAL A 449 5.86 32.80 -6.57
N VAL A 450 6.44 31.62 -6.37
CA VAL A 450 7.90 31.39 -6.43
C VAL A 450 8.23 30.07 -7.14
N PRO A 451 9.38 29.93 -7.84
CA PRO A 451 9.71 28.70 -8.54
C PRO A 451 9.90 27.50 -7.59
N LYS A 452 9.32 26.34 -7.90
CA LYS A 452 9.45 25.11 -7.08
C LYS A 452 10.89 24.65 -6.89
N ALA A 453 11.72 24.80 -7.92
CA ALA A 453 13.14 24.51 -7.89
C ALA A 453 14.01 25.74 -7.53
N GLY A 454 13.37 26.82 -7.08
CA GLY A 454 14.03 28.08 -6.72
C GLY A 454 14.77 28.04 -5.39
N LYS A 455 15.35 29.19 -5.07
CA LYS A 455 16.11 29.48 -3.87
C LYS A 455 15.38 30.44 -2.94
N VAL A 456 15.80 30.48 -1.68
CA VAL A 456 15.31 31.44 -0.68
C VAL A 456 15.49 32.90 -1.16
N PHE A 457 16.55 33.18 -1.91
CA PHE A 457 16.73 34.46 -2.60
C PHE A 457 15.61 34.83 -3.59
N ASP A 458 15.02 33.85 -4.29
CA ASP A 458 13.92 34.11 -5.23
C ASP A 458 12.66 34.54 -4.47
N LEU A 459 12.40 33.93 -3.31
CA LEU A 459 11.32 34.34 -2.40
C LEU A 459 11.55 35.74 -1.81
N CYS A 460 12.78 36.06 -1.39
CA CYS A 460 13.12 37.43 -0.99
C CYS A 460 12.96 38.43 -2.16
N SER A 461 13.26 38.02 -3.39
CA SER A 461 13.14 38.88 -4.57
C SER A 461 11.68 39.21 -4.90
N VAL A 462 10.79 38.21 -4.89
CA VAL A 462 9.35 38.43 -5.11
C VAL A 462 8.72 39.23 -3.96
N LEU A 463 9.17 39.04 -2.72
CA LEU A 463 8.72 39.87 -1.59
C LEU A 463 9.25 41.31 -1.68
N SER A 464 10.49 41.51 -2.17
CA SER A 464 11.13 42.81 -2.39
C SER A 464 10.32 43.70 -3.34
N GLU A 465 9.77 43.13 -4.41
CA GLU A 465 8.86 43.83 -5.33
C GLU A 465 7.51 44.22 -4.67
N MET A 466 7.07 43.52 -3.62
CA MET A 466 5.82 43.82 -2.90
C MET A 466 5.97 44.74 -1.70
N THR A 467 7.17 44.87 -1.13
CA THR A 467 7.42 45.65 0.10
C THR A 467 8.30 46.88 -0.10
N GLU A 468 8.85 47.07 -1.31
CA GLU A 468 9.85 48.10 -1.67
C GLU A 468 11.20 47.97 -0.90
N ILE A 469 11.34 46.95 -0.04
CA ILE A 469 12.57 46.65 0.73
C ILE A 469 13.51 45.77 -0.11
N PRO A 470 14.82 46.10 -0.25
CA PRO A 470 15.80 45.26 -0.94
C PRO A 470 15.92 43.82 -0.41
N ALA A 471 15.93 42.82 -1.31
CA ALA A 471 16.05 41.40 -0.97
C ALA A 471 17.32 41.02 -0.15
N ASN A 472 18.39 41.84 -0.17
CA ASN A 472 19.61 41.64 0.62
C ASN A 472 19.52 42.17 2.08
N GLN A 473 18.42 42.84 2.43
CA GLN A 473 18.04 43.27 3.78
C GLN A 473 16.98 42.34 4.42
N MET A 474 16.63 41.22 3.75
CA MET A 474 15.67 40.24 4.25
C MET A 474 16.35 38.99 4.81
N VAL A 475 15.87 38.46 5.94
CA VAL A 475 16.23 37.14 6.47
C VAL A 475 14.97 36.30 6.69
N VAL A 476 14.96 35.10 6.11
CA VAL A 476 13.84 34.14 6.17
C VAL A 476 14.08 33.15 7.31
N ALA A 477 13.05 32.92 8.12
CA ALA A 477 13.09 32.01 9.26
C ALA A 477 11.82 31.16 9.37
N ASP A 478 11.99 29.90 9.76
CA ASP A 478 10.93 29.04 10.28
C ASP A 478 10.81 29.27 11.80
N VAL A 479 9.62 29.63 12.26
CA VAL A 479 9.30 29.91 13.65
C VAL A 479 8.34 28.83 14.16
N PHE A 480 8.80 27.99 15.09
CA PHE A 480 7.99 26.93 15.67
C PHE A 480 8.09 26.93 17.19
N ASN A 481 6.94 26.96 17.88
CA ASN A 481 6.84 27.00 19.35
C ASN A 481 7.64 28.15 19.99
N HIS A 482 7.34 29.39 19.58
CA HIS A 482 7.88 30.65 20.10
C HIS A 482 9.41 30.85 19.96
N ARG A 483 10.06 30.11 19.06
CA ARG A 483 11.51 30.20 18.78
C ARG A 483 11.80 30.04 17.28
N PHE A 484 13.01 30.43 16.87
CA PHE A 484 13.51 30.09 15.54
C PHE A 484 13.84 28.60 15.51
N TYR A 485 13.13 27.83 14.68
CA TYR A 485 13.51 26.44 14.38
C TYR A 485 14.67 26.42 13.38
N LYS A 486 14.63 27.31 12.39
CA LYS A 486 15.71 27.50 11.42
C LYS A 486 15.76 28.93 10.88
N LEU A 487 16.97 29.46 10.72
CA LEU A 487 17.26 30.61 9.85
C LEU A 487 17.77 30.05 8.51
N TYR A 488 17.25 30.54 7.38
CA TYR A 488 17.63 30.06 6.05
C TYR A 488 18.65 30.99 5.39
N HIS A 489 19.66 30.42 4.72
CA HIS A 489 20.56 31.17 3.85
C HIS A 489 19.94 31.38 2.47
N ALA A 490 20.25 32.52 1.84
CA ALA A 490 19.64 32.93 0.56
C ALA A 490 19.91 31.95 -0.60
N ASP A 491 20.99 31.17 -0.53
CA ASP A 491 21.37 30.20 -1.55
C ASP A 491 20.73 28.80 -1.37
N GLU A 492 20.05 28.54 -0.25
CA GLU A 492 19.30 27.31 -0.01
C GLU A 492 18.07 27.19 -0.92
N SER A 493 17.58 25.96 -1.13
CA SER A 493 16.39 25.70 -1.96
C SER A 493 15.08 25.87 -1.19
N LEU A 494 14.06 26.38 -1.87
CA LEU A 494 12.67 26.46 -1.38
C LEU A 494 12.04 25.08 -1.11
N SER A 495 12.62 23.99 -1.61
CA SER A 495 12.21 22.63 -1.25
C SER A 495 12.51 22.26 0.21
N CYS A 496 13.30 23.07 0.92
CA CYS A 496 13.60 22.93 2.35
C CYS A 496 12.57 23.63 3.27
N ILE A 497 11.46 24.14 2.72
CA ILE A 497 10.34 24.77 3.43
C ILE A 497 9.06 24.00 3.09
N LEU A 498 8.33 23.50 4.09
CA LEU A 498 7.09 22.74 3.90
C LEU A 498 5.86 23.68 3.93
N ASP A 499 4.73 23.25 3.38
CA ASP A 499 3.49 24.07 3.29
C ASP A 499 2.76 24.28 4.64
N ARG A 500 3.40 23.90 5.75
CA ARG A 500 2.86 23.96 7.12
C ARG A 500 3.77 24.71 8.10
N ASP A 501 4.93 25.16 7.63
CA ASP A 501 5.95 25.77 8.47
C ASP A 501 5.65 27.29 8.53
N ASP A 502 5.62 27.89 9.72
CA ASP A 502 5.25 29.30 9.88
C ASP A 502 6.46 30.19 9.54
N ILE A 503 6.51 30.61 8.26
CA ILE A 503 7.64 31.36 7.72
C ILE A 503 7.50 32.87 7.97
N PHE A 504 8.47 33.42 8.70
CA PHE A 504 8.63 34.85 8.94
C PHE A 504 9.83 35.39 8.15
N VAL A 505 9.66 36.57 7.54
CA VAL A 505 10.72 37.28 6.82
C VAL A 505 10.98 38.61 7.51
N TYR A 506 12.15 38.75 8.13
CA TYR A 506 12.52 39.92 8.92
C TYR A 506 13.32 40.90 8.05
N GLU A 507 12.93 42.17 8.11
CA GLU A 507 13.73 43.30 7.64
C GLU A 507 14.90 43.55 8.60
N LEU A 508 16.11 43.70 8.07
CA LEU A 508 17.32 44.03 8.80
C LEU A 508 17.95 45.31 8.24
N ASN A 509 18.33 46.23 9.12
CA ASN A 509 19.13 47.37 8.70
C ASN A 509 20.50 46.86 8.27
N ARG A 510 20.93 47.22 7.06
CA ARG A 510 22.29 47.00 6.54
C ARG A 510 22.77 48.26 5.83
N GLY A 511 23.85 48.82 6.34
CA GLY A 511 24.56 49.93 5.71
C GLY A 511 25.15 49.58 4.35
N SER A 512 25.49 50.61 3.58
CA SER A 512 25.99 50.48 2.20
C SER A 512 27.45 50.03 2.11
N VAL A 513 27.68 48.71 2.17
CA VAL A 513 28.81 47.96 1.57
C VAL A 513 30.25 48.27 2.03
N GLU A 514 30.54 49.42 2.65
CA GLU A 514 31.92 49.85 2.96
C GLU A 514 32.35 49.66 4.44
N GLU A 515 31.43 49.25 5.34
CA GLU A 515 31.71 49.02 6.77
C GLU A 515 31.52 47.55 7.19
N GLU A 516 32.32 46.64 6.61
CA GLU A 516 32.40 45.23 7.06
C GLU A 516 33.05 45.12 8.45
N GLY A 517 32.28 45.35 9.51
CA GLY A 517 32.75 45.08 10.88
C GLY A 517 31.76 45.32 12.02
N ASP A 518 31.12 46.48 12.06
CA ASP A 518 30.60 47.03 13.33
C ASP A 518 29.13 46.73 13.68
N GLU A 519 28.42 45.88 12.93
CA GLU A 519 27.05 45.45 13.29
C GLU A 519 26.96 43.94 13.60
N VAL A 520 26.01 43.58 14.48
CA VAL A 520 25.70 42.19 14.87
C VAL A 520 24.19 41.96 14.78
N VAL A 521 23.77 40.84 14.18
CA VAL A 521 22.38 40.37 14.23
C VAL A 521 22.15 39.60 15.52
N LEU A 522 21.21 40.06 16.35
CA LEU A 522 20.74 39.37 17.55
C LEU A 522 19.45 38.59 17.25
N ALA A 523 19.34 37.40 17.81
CA ALA A 523 18.11 36.59 17.81
C ALA A 523 17.43 36.71 19.18
N LEU A 524 16.28 37.38 19.23
CA LEU A 524 15.62 37.77 20.47
C LEU A 524 14.44 36.85 20.78
N TYR A 525 14.42 36.32 22.01
CA TYR A 525 13.36 35.48 22.56
C TYR A 525 12.66 36.17 23.73
N LEU A 526 11.35 35.94 23.87
CA LEU A 526 10.55 36.38 25.02
C LEU A 526 10.35 35.19 25.96
N ARG A 527 10.77 35.34 27.23
CA ARG A 527 10.60 34.30 28.27
C ARG A 527 9.82 34.86 29.46
N GLU A 528 8.98 34.03 30.05
CA GLU A 528 8.27 34.30 31.31
C GLU A 528 8.82 33.39 32.41
N ARG A 529 8.99 33.92 33.62
CA ARG A 529 9.51 33.17 34.78
C ARG A 529 8.39 32.48 35.55
N SER A 530 8.62 31.26 36.04
CA SER A 530 7.67 30.58 36.93
C SER A 530 7.70 31.15 38.35
N HIS A 531 6.53 31.42 38.94
CA HIS A 531 6.42 31.81 40.36
C HIS A 531 6.97 30.74 41.32
N TYR A 532 6.82 29.45 40.97
CA TYR A 532 7.37 28.36 41.78
C TYR A 532 8.88 28.19 41.55
N ARG A 533 9.63 28.07 42.66
CA ARG A 533 10.96 27.45 42.68
C ARG A 533 10.82 25.95 42.44
N ASP A 534 11.67 25.40 41.57
CA ASP A 534 11.67 23.98 41.25
C ASP A 534 12.46 23.19 42.31
N TYR A 535 11.80 22.87 43.43
CA TYR A 535 12.37 22.19 44.60
C TYR A 535 12.99 20.80 44.29
N GLY A 536 12.78 20.24 43.09
CA GLY A 536 13.39 18.98 42.67
C GLY A 536 14.83 19.08 42.13
N SER A 537 15.34 20.29 41.87
CA SER A 537 16.64 20.48 41.20
C SER A 537 17.58 21.40 41.98
N GLY A 538 18.85 21.00 42.11
CA GLY A 538 19.90 21.77 42.79
C GLY A 538 20.38 22.97 41.96
N SER A 539 19.48 23.93 41.70
CA SER A 539 19.70 25.11 40.86
C SER A 539 18.91 26.30 41.41
N SER A 540 19.56 27.45 41.60
CA SER A 540 18.94 28.70 42.07
C SER A 540 18.08 29.41 40.99
N SER A 541 17.78 28.72 39.89
CA SER A 541 17.15 29.25 38.70
C SER A 541 15.65 28.93 38.66
N TYR A 542 14.81 29.97 38.61
CA TYR A 542 13.39 29.84 38.25
C TYR A 542 13.23 29.14 36.90
N GLY A 543 12.15 28.36 36.74
CA GLY A 543 11.75 27.83 35.44
C GLY A 543 11.41 28.99 34.48
N THR A 544 11.60 28.77 33.18
CA THR A 544 11.23 29.76 32.15
C THR A 544 10.49 29.12 30.98
N SER A 545 9.44 29.78 30.51
CA SER A 545 8.65 29.39 29.32
C SER A 545 8.78 30.44 28.22
N LEU A 546 8.87 30.00 26.96
CA LEU A 546 8.87 30.89 25.79
C LEU A 546 7.44 31.31 25.41
N PHE A 547 7.25 32.55 24.97
CA PHE A 547 5.94 33.06 24.51
C PHE A 547 6.10 34.06 23.34
N GLY A 548 4.98 34.39 22.68
CA GLY A 548 4.93 35.41 21.62
C GLY A 548 5.75 35.05 20.36
N HIS A 549 6.11 36.06 19.57
CA HIS A 549 6.92 35.88 18.36
C HIS A 549 8.39 36.26 18.65
N PRO A 550 9.37 35.45 18.21
CA PRO A 550 10.78 35.82 18.29
C PRO A 550 11.09 36.97 17.31
N LEU A 551 12.17 37.71 17.55
CA LEU A 551 12.52 38.89 16.75
C LEU A 551 13.99 38.84 16.31
N LEU A 552 14.26 39.31 15.08
CA LEU A 552 15.63 39.65 14.65
C LEU A 552 15.85 41.16 14.74
N MET A 553 17.07 41.56 15.08
CA MET A 553 17.50 42.96 15.20
C MET A 553 18.99 43.09 14.86
N THR A 554 19.38 44.07 14.05
CA THR A 554 20.79 44.49 13.94
C THR A 554 21.12 45.54 15.01
N VAL A 555 22.27 45.38 15.68
CA VAL A 555 22.78 46.29 16.71
C VAL A 555 24.26 46.61 16.45
N PRO A 556 24.69 47.88 16.51
CA PRO A 556 26.10 48.24 16.42
C PRO A 556 26.91 47.72 17.61
N ARG A 557 28.12 47.17 17.37
CA ARG A 557 29.03 46.65 18.40
C ARG A 557 29.39 47.70 19.44
N GLY A 558 29.52 48.97 19.01
CA GLY A 558 29.72 50.11 19.91
C GLY A 558 28.57 50.40 20.89
N GLN A 559 27.38 49.81 20.70
CA GLN A 559 26.18 50.04 21.54
C GLN A 559 25.78 48.83 22.41
N CYS A 560 26.62 47.80 22.51
CA CYS A 560 26.33 46.54 23.22
C CYS A 560 26.28 46.63 24.77
N SER A 561 25.99 47.79 25.36
CA SER A 561 25.77 47.88 26.82
C SER A 561 24.38 47.34 27.18
N ARG A 562 24.25 46.69 28.35
CA ARG A 562 22.98 46.05 28.75
C ARG A 562 21.81 47.04 28.83
N ASP A 563 22.08 48.27 29.25
CA ASP A 563 21.07 49.30 29.41
C ASP A 563 20.68 49.95 28.06
N ALA A 564 21.62 50.05 27.11
CA ALA A 564 21.31 50.45 25.73
C ALA A 564 20.48 49.37 25.01
N LEU A 565 20.86 48.09 25.13
CA LEU A 565 20.08 46.96 24.62
C LEU A 565 18.66 46.93 25.21
N TYR A 566 18.50 47.20 26.51
CA TYR A 566 17.19 47.28 27.16
C TYR A 566 16.30 48.37 26.55
N HIS A 567 16.85 49.56 26.27
CA HIS A 567 16.10 50.63 25.61
C HIS A 567 15.79 50.33 24.13
N LEU A 568 16.71 49.71 23.38
CA LEU A 568 16.48 49.26 22.00
C LEU A 568 15.39 48.17 21.94
N PHE A 569 15.40 47.23 22.88
CA PHE A 569 14.38 46.18 22.95
C PHE A 569 13.01 46.76 23.33
N LEU A 570 12.94 47.65 24.33
CA LEU A 570 11.69 48.38 24.65
C LEU A 570 11.14 49.16 23.46
N GLN A 571 12.00 49.82 22.69
CA GLN A 571 11.58 50.49 21.44
C GLN A 571 11.02 49.48 20.43
N ARG A 572 11.65 48.31 20.24
CA ARG A 572 11.17 47.26 19.32
C ARG A 572 9.85 46.61 19.75
N LEU A 573 9.56 46.56 21.05
CA LEU A 573 8.31 46.03 21.61
C LEU A 573 7.18 47.09 21.76
N ALA A 574 7.43 48.36 21.43
CA ALA A 574 6.55 49.49 21.78
C ALA A 574 5.10 49.40 21.27
N ARG A 575 4.82 48.58 20.23
CA ARG A 575 3.46 48.29 19.74
C ARG A 575 2.58 47.53 20.74
N TYR A 576 3.18 46.73 21.61
CA TYR A 576 2.47 45.84 22.54
C TYR A 576 3.06 45.81 23.95
N VAL A 577 4.05 46.66 24.25
CA VAL A 577 4.55 46.91 25.61
C VAL A 577 4.29 48.37 26.00
N ARG A 578 3.49 48.60 27.04
CA ARG A 578 3.25 49.94 27.60
C ARG A 578 4.47 50.35 28.46
N PRO A 579 5.06 51.53 28.26
CA PRO A 579 6.07 52.05 29.18
C PRO A 579 5.45 52.35 30.56
N PRO A 580 6.15 52.07 31.68
CA PRO A 580 5.64 52.37 33.01
C PRO A 580 5.49 53.89 33.19
N ASP A 581 4.34 54.31 33.71
CA ASP A 581 4.04 55.72 33.93
C ASP A 581 4.91 56.27 35.08
N PRO A 582 5.56 57.45 34.95
CA PRO A 582 6.34 58.03 36.02
C PRO A 582 5.52 58.44 37.27
N SER A 583 4.19 58.35 37.23
CA SER A 583 3.28 58.53 38.37
C SER A 583 2.70 57.23 38.93
N GLU A 584 2.92 56.08 38.27
CA GLU A 584 2.62 54.76 38.86
C GLU A 584 3.80 54.36 39.76
N GLU A 585 3.70 54.67 41.06
CA GLU A 585 4.65 54.15 42.04
C GLU A 585 4.55 52.62 42.08
N VAL A 586 5.65 51.95 41.71
CA VAL A 586 5.82 50.53 42.00
C VAL A 586 6.24 50.46 43.46
N GLU A 587 5.27 50.26 44.34
CA GLU A 587 5.53 50.05 45.75
C GLU A 587 6.43 48.80 45.91
N GLU A 588 7.48 48.95 46.70
CA GLU A 588 8.31 47.83 47.15
C GLU A 588 7.56 47.21 48.33
N GLU A 589 6.76 46.18 48.05
CA GLU A 589 6.31 45.24 49.10
C GLU A 589 7.55 44.47 49.56
N ASP A 590 8.13 44.92 50.68
CA ASP A 590 9.22 44.23 51.36
C ASP A 590 8.69 42.89 51.92
N GLU A 591 9.24 41.76 51.46
CA GLU A 591 8.94 40.42 51.98
C GLU A 591 9.51 40.29 53.41
N GLU A 592 8.79 40.77 54.44
CA GLU A 592 9.11 40.47 55.84
C GLU A 592 8.86 38.99 56.15
N GLU A 593 9.89 38.28 56.61
CA GLU A 593 9.80 36.88 57.05
C GLU A 593 8.94 36.78 58.32
N GLY A 594 7.68 36.34 58.17
CA GLY A 594 6.75 36.05 59.28
C GLY A 594 6.70 34.56 59.61
N GLU A 595 7.01 34.20 60.86
CA GLU A 595 6.86 32.84 61.40
C GLU A 595 5.42 32.60 61.91
N ASP A 596 4.90 31.39 61.64
CA ASP A 596 3.86 30.59 62.32
C ASP A 596 2.72 31.26 63.14
N ASP A 597 1.45 31.00 62.74
CA ASP A 597 0.49 30.19 63.53
C ASP A 597 -0.87 29.99 62.78
N ASP A 598 -1.68 29.00 63.21
CA ASP A 598 -2.91 28.52 62.55
C ASP A 598 -4.18 29.40 62.73
N ASP A 599 -5.10 29.37 61.76
CA ASP A 599 -6.55 29.10 61.96
C ASP A 599 -7.29 28.85 60.61
N ASP A 600 -8.42 28.13 60.64
CA ASP A 600 -9.13 27.54 59.47
C ASP A 600 -10.18 28.45 58.75
N ASP A 601 -10.57 28.01 57.54
CA ASP A 601 -11.85 28.21 56.81
C ASP A 601 -12.50 29.61 56.67
N GLU A 602 -12.48 30.18 55.45
CA GLU A 602 -13.68 30.54 54.63
C GLU A 602 -13.32 31.35 53.35
N GLU A 603 -13.23 30.69 52.19
CA GLU A 603 -13.87 31.19 50.94
C GLU A 603 -14.00 30.07 49.89
N GLU A 604 -15.23 29.80 49.43
CA GLU A 604 -15.55 28.80 48.40
C GLU A 604 -15.39 29.34 46.97
N GLU A 605 -15.20 28.40 46.03
CA GLU A 605 -15.46 28.51 44.58
C GLU A 605 -15.14 29.83 43.86
N LEU A 606 -14.06 29.83 43.07
CA LEU A 606 -14.15 30.37 41.71
C LEU A 606 -13.30 29.60 40.68
N TYR A 607 -13.98 29.11 39.64
CA TYR A 607 -13.45 28.52 38.41
C TYR A 607 -12.51 27.30 38.51
N LYS A 608 -13.12 26.12 38.46
CA LYS A 608 -12.71 25.11 37.46
C LYS A 608 -13.71 25.05 36.31
N THR A 609 -13.18 24.78 35.11
CA THR A 609 -13.87 24.50 33.85
C THR A 609 -14.87 25.54 33.33
N GLN A 610 -14.43 26.32 32.34
CA GLN A 610 -15.21 26.49 31.10
C GLN A 610 -14.43 25.93 29.91
N THR A 611 -14.73 24.68 29.54
CA THR A 611 -14.66 24.24 28.14
C THR A 611 -16.09 24.14 27.64
N ASN A 612 -16.54 25.18 26.93
CA ASN A 612 -17.63 25.12 25.97
C ASN A 612 -17.25 26.08 24.83
N GLY A 613 -17.58 25.82 23.58
CA GLY A 613 -18.60 24.89 23.10
C GLY A 613 -19.63 25.71 22.32
N VAL A 614 -19.86 25.36 21.06
CA VAL A 614 -20.76 26.12 20.18
C VAL A 614 -22.21 25.89 20.62
N SER A 615 -23.04 26.94 20.56
CA SER A 615 -24.50 26.86 20.75
C SER A 615 -25.16 26.01 19.64
N TYR A 616 -26.34 25.40 19.80
CA TYR A 616 -27.55 25.86 20.51
C TYR A 616 -28.36 24.71 21.15
N ASP A 617 -29.34 25.10 21.97
CA ASP A 617 -30.60 24.46 22.40
C ASP A 617 -30.81 22.93 22.30
N ASP A 618 -31.12 22.30 23.44
CA ASP A 618 -32.51 21.85 23.75
C ASP A 618 -32.64 21.58 25.28
N GLY A 619 -33.85 21.32 25.83
CA GLY A 619 -34.12 21.47 27.28
C GLY A 619 -34.80 20.34 28.08
N GLU A 620 -34.77 20.54 29.42
CA GLU A 620 -35.58 19.99 30.54
C GLU A 620 -35.42 18.51 31.04
N ASN A 621 -35.08 18.40 32.34
CA ASN A 621 -35.51 17.43 33.38
C ASN A 621 -35.10 15.92 33.28
N ASP A 622 -34.87 15.16 34.37
CA ASP A 622 -34.94 15.43 35.83
C ASP A 622 -34.06 14.47 36.70
N CYS A 623 -34.09 14.67 38.03
CA CYS A 623 -33.59 13.91 39.22
C CYS A 623 -33.32 12.37 39.15
N GLU A 624 -32.56 11.67 40.04
CA GLU A 624 -32.04 11.98 41.40
C GLU A 624 -30.80 11.10 41.85
N ARG A 625 -30.42 11.13 43.15
CA ARG A 625 -29.17 10.65 43.84
C ARG A 625 -29.45 9.42 44.77
N PRO A 626 -28.55 8.87 45.65
CA PRO A 626 -27.09 8.98 45.88
C PRO A 626 -26.32 7.63 46.17
N GLU A 627 -25.05 7.70 46.63
CA GLU A 627 -24.18 6.58 47.12
C GLU A 627 -24.38 6.26 48.65
N PRO A 628 -23.42 5.95 49.60
CA PRO A 628 -21.91 5.92 49.61
C PRO A 628 -21.16 4.79 50.41
N SER A 629 -19.80 4.85 50.37
CA SER A 629 -18.82 4.56 51.48
C SER A 629 -18.40 3.11 51.84
N LYS A 630 -17.34 2.86 52.65
CA LYS A 630 -15.88 3.21 52.57
C LYS A 630 -15.07 2.48 53.69
N ARG A 631 -13.73 2.34 53.50
CA ARG A 631 -12.62 2.31 54.51
C ARG A 631 -12.31 1.08 55.43
N ASP A 632 -11.01 0.73 55.39
CA ASP A 632 -10.01 0.60 56.50
C ASP A 632 -9.56 -0.73 57.19
N HIS A 633 -8.24 -0.97 57.04
CA HIS A 633 -7.19 -1.32 58.03
C HIS A 633 -6.96 -2.75 58.62
N CYS A 634 -5.71 -3.20 58.40
CA CYS A 634 -4.77 -3.87 59.34
C CYS A 634 -4.66 -5.42 59.53
N CYS A 635 -3.38 -5.84 59.50
CA CYS A 635 -2.68 -6.89 60.27
C CYS A 635 -2.24 -8.24 59.63
N ASP A 636 -1.05 -8.65 60.11
CA ASP A 636 -0.29 -9.91 60.00
C ASP A 636 0.21 -10.42 58.63
N GLY A 637 1.38 -11.08 58.67
CA GLY A 637 2.03 -11.67 57.50
C GLY A 637 3.26 -12.53 57.84
N VAL A 638 3.60 -13.43 56.92
CA VAL A 638 4.80 -14.31 56.91
C VAL A 638 5.17 -14.55 55.43
N GLY A 639 6.43 -14.59 54.97
CA GLY A 639 7.68 -14.31 55.71
C GLY A 639 8.87 -15.19 55.27
N GLN A 640 9.35 -15.06 54.03
CA GLN A 640 10.73 -15.42 53.60
C GLN A 640 11.05 -14.99 52.15
N GLY A 641 12.23 -14.39 51.94
CA GLY A 641 12.90 -14.20 50.62
C GLY A 641 14.19 -15.06 50.57
N PRO A 642 15.28 -14.68 49.86
CA PRO A 642 15.56 -13.51 48.99
C PRO A 642 15.77 -13.94 47.50
N ALA A 643 16.14 -13.15 46.46
CA ALA A 643 17.02 -11.97 46.29
C ALA A 643 18.54 -12.29 46.44
N VAL A 644 19.52 -11.68 45.73
CA VAL A 644 19.52 -10.73 44.58
C VAL A 644 20.94 -10.62 43.92
N THR A 645 21.07 -9.93 42.76
CA THR A 645 22.30 -9.37 42.09
C THR A 645 23.46 -10.24 41.54
N GLN A 646 23.77 -9.99 40.25
CA GLN A 646 25.06 -9.58 39.63
C GLN A 646 26.43 -9.98 40.22
N THR A 647 27.33 -10.52 39.37
CA THR A 647 28.54 -9.81 38.81
C THR A 647 29.26 -10.63 37.70
N GLN A 648 30.13 -9.95 36.93
CA GLN A 648 31.16 -10.47 35.98
C GLN A 648 32.49 -10.79 36.74
N PRO A 649 33.60 -11.37 36.16
CA PRO A 649 34.05 -11.30 34.75
C PRO A 649 34.85 -12.50 34.14
N ASP A 650 35.38 -12.25 32.94
CA ASP A 650 36.70 -12.63 32.36
C ASP A 650 37.01 -13.95 31.59
N GLN A 651 37.44 -13.71 30.34
CA GLN A 651 38.64 -14.18 29.61
C GLN A 651 39.06 -15.66 29.45
N THR A 652 39.10 -16.06 28.15
CA THR A 652 40.16 -16.77 27.40
C THR A 652 40.55 -18.25 27.62
N GLN A 653 40.42 -18.98 26.49
CA GLN A 653 41.41 -19.89 25.85
C GLN A 653 41.61 -21.38 26.27
N GLU A 654 41.84 -22.17 25.22
CA GLU A 654 42.68 -23.37 25.06
C GLU A 654 42.36 -24.74 25.72
N SER A 655 41.76 -25.61 24.88
CA SER A 655 42.28 -26.94 24.46
C SER A 655 42.27 -28.17 25.39
N GLY A 656 41.99 -29.35 24.79
CA GLY A 656 42.69 -30.61 25.10
C GLY A 656 41.87 -31.80 25.65
N GLY A 657 42.12 -33.02 25.09
CA GLY A 657 41.71 -34.33 25.62
C GLY A 657 40.24 -34.73 25.33
N GLU A 658 39.86 -35.74 24.52
CA GLU A 658 40.31 -37.13 24.22
C GLU A 658 39.70 -38.25 25.09
N ALA A 659 39.15 -39.26 24.38
CA ALA A 659 39.18 -40.71 24.67
C ALA A 659 38.36 -41.28 25.87
N GLN A 660 37.92 -42.55 25.93
CA GLN A 660 37.80 -43.72 25.02
C GLN A 660 36.89 -44.77 25.73
N ALA A 661 36.30 -45.84 25.15
CA ALA A 661 36.06 -46.37 23.79
C ALA A 661 34.71 -47.15 23.86
N ASP A 662 34.34 -48.31 23.28
CA ASP A 662 34.76 -49.29 22.23
C ASP A 662 33.50 -50.19 22.00
N GLU A 663 33.33 -51.09 21.02
CA GLU A 663 34.11 -51.47 19.83
C GLU A 663 33.37 -50.93 18.55
N GLY A 664 33.07 -51.61 17.43
CA GLY A 664 33.35 -52.96 16.91
C GLY A 664 32.77 -53.11 15.48
N ALA A 665 33.42 -53.91 14.59
CA ALA A 665 33.22 -53.77 13.14
C ALA A 665 33.17 -55.07 12.32
N SER A 666 32.46 -55.04 11.19
CA SER A 666 32.61 -55.91 9.99
C SER A 666 31.63 -55.47 8.88
N SER A 667 31.75 -55.88 7.62
CA SER A 667 32.85 -55.78 6.63
C SER A 667 32.42 -56.50 5.33
N GLU A 668 33.16 -56.35 4.24
CA GLU A 668 33.02 -57.09 2.96
C GLU A 668 31.85 -56.66 2.03
N VAL A 669 31.93 -56.75 0.68
CA VAL A 669 33.11 -57.02 -0.18
C VAL A 669 33.06 -56.18 -1.47
N ARG A 670 34.21 -56.04 -2.13
CA ARG A 670 34.41 -55.24 -3.35
C ARG A 670 34.51 -56.18 -4.56
N ALA A 671 33.82 -55.86 -5.65
CA ALA A 671 34.02 -56.49 -6.95
C ALA A 671 33.93 -55.45 -8.08
N GLY A 672 34.65 -55.69 -9.17
CA GLY A 672 34.61 -54.86 -10.37
C GLY A 672 35.39 -55.53 -11.51
N CYS A 673 34.98 -55.28 -12.75
CA CYS A 673 35.73 -55.64 -13.94
C CYS A 673 35.40 -54.66 -15.08
N SER A 674 36.31 -54.55 -16.03
CA SER A 674 36.28 -53.62 -17.17
C SER A 674 36.62 -54.37 -18.45
N THR A 675 35.98 -54.05 -19.58
CA THR A 675 36.55 -54.21 -20.94
C THR A 675 35.66 -53.56 -22.02
N GLU A 676 36.29 -52.88 -23.00
CA GLU A 676 36.05 -52.96 -24.48
C GLU A 676 34.66 -52.59 -25.09
N ASP A 677 34.50 -52.31 -26.40
CA ASP A 677 35.28 -51.54 -27.42
C ASP A 677 34.42 -51.48 -28.73
N SER A 678 34.60 -50.61 -29.74
CA SER A 678 34.94 -49.16 -29.81
C SER A 678 34.63 -48.62 -31.25
N ALA A 679 34.92 -47.33 -31.51
CA ALA A 679 34.87 -46.65 -32.81
C ALA A 679 33.45 -46.43 -33.42
N SER A 680 33.21 -45.53 -34.39
CA SER A 680 34.07 -44.62 -35.20
C SER A 680 33.33 -43.27 -35.38
N ALA A 681 33.97 -42.09 -35.28
CA ALA A 681 34.77 -41.38 -36.32
C ALA A 681 33.96 -41.04 -37.61
N SER A 682 34.10 -39.86 -38.23
CA SER A 682 35.33 -39.07 -38.38
C SER A 682 35.12 -37.62 -38.89
N CYS A 683 36.10 -36.74 -38.58
CA CYS A 683 36.60 -35.59 -39.39
C CYS A 683 35.63 -34.44 -39.80
N SER A 684 36.10 -33.20 -40.01
CA SER A 684 37.46 -32.68 -40.24
C SER A 684 37.72 -31.32 -39.55
N ALA A 685 38.94 -30.78 -39.65
CA ALA A 685 39.45 -29.69 -38.80
C ALA A 685 39.74 -28.37 -39.54
N GLY A 686 39.81 -27.28 -38.77
CA GLY A 686 40.40 -25.99 -39.16
C GLY A 686 40.87 -25.23 -37.92
N ALA A 687 42.16 -24.87 -37.84
CA ALA A 687 42.77 -24.36 -36.62
C ALA A 687 43.70 -23.15 -36.85
N SER A 688 43.49 -22.08 -36.07
CA SER A 688 44.45 -21.03 -35.66
C SER A 688 43.70 -19.85 -35.02
N GLY A 689 44.15 -19.20 -33.94
CA GLY A 689 45.21 -19.61 -33.01
C GLY A 689 45.65 -18.50 -32.02
N GLY A 690 45.23 -18.60 -30.74
CA GLY A 690 45.73 -17.82 -29.58
C GLY A 690 45.40 -16.31 -29.56
N ALA A 691 45.46 -15.59 -28.43
CA ALA A 691 45.45 -15.94 -26.99
C ALA A 691 45.08 -14.64 -26.21
N GLY A 692 44.59 -14.63 -24.97
CA GLY A 692 44.24 -15.70 -24.02
C GLY A 692 43.79 -15.08 -22.68
N ALA A 693 43.56 -15.92 -21.64
CA ALA A 693 43.10 -15.57 -20.28
C ALA A 693 41.68 -14.94 -20.17
N SER A 694 40.87 -15.24 -19.14
CA SER A 694 40.93 -16.28 -18.09
C SER A 694 39.51 -16.60 -17.57
N GLY A 695 39.33 -17.74 -16.90
CA GLY A 695 38.07 -18.07 -16.19
C GLY A 695 37.83 -17.20 -14.94
N GLY A 696 36.83 -17.48 -14.11
CA GLY A 696 35.89 -18.62 -14.11
C GLY A 696 34.75 -18.41 -13.10
N ALA A 697 33.93 -19.44 -12.85
CA ALA A 697 32.70 -19.33 -12.06
C ALA A 697 32.90 -19.51 -10.54
N GLY A 698 31.94 -19.01 -9.73
CA GLY A 698 31.60 -19.62 -8.43
C GLY A 698 31.32 -18.67 -7.26
N ALA A 699 30.51 -19.18 -6.32
CA ALA A 699 30.11 -18.63 -5.00
C ALA A 699 29.34 -17.29 -4.98
N SER A 700 28.25 -17.03 -4.22
CA SER A 700 27.53 -17.67 -3.09
C SER A 700 27.84 -17.15 -1.67
N GLY A 701 26.76 -16.80 -0.94
CA GLY A 701 26.77 -16.33 0.46
C GLY A 701 27.08 -14.82 0.64
N GLY A 702 26.65 -14.14 1.72
CA GLY A 702 25.72 -14.55 2.78
C GLY A 702 26.14 -14.08 4.19
N ALA A 703 25.26 -13.34 4.88
CA ALA A 703 25.45 -12.76 6.24
C ALA A 703 26.58 -11.71 6.37
N GLY A 704 26.62 -10.85 7.39
CA GLY A 704 25.58 -10.53 8.39
C GLY A 704 26.10 -9.73 9.62
N ALA A 705 25.16 -9.29 10.47
CA ALA A 705 25.31 -8.92 11.89
C ALA A 705 26.15 -7.68 12.33
N SER A 706 25.43 -6.74 12.97
CA SER A 706 25.73 -6.04 14.25
C SER A 706 27.10 -5.42 14.59
N GLY A 707 27.07 -4.11 14.84
CA GLY A 707 27.35 -3.56 16.19
C GLY A 707 28.77 -3.08 16.53
N GLY A 708 28.85 -2.02 17.34
CA GLY A 708 30.11 -1.51 17.94
C GLY A 708 30.23 0.02 17.90
N ALA A 709 30.69 0.63 19.00
CA ALA A 709 30.98 2.06 19.12
C ALA A 709 32.34 2.26 19.83
N GLY A 710 32.99 3.43 19.70
CA GLY A 710 34.17 3.74 20.53
C GLY A 710 35.21 4.74 20.02
N ALA A 711 34.91 6.03 20.19
CA ALA A 711 35.82 7.11 20.62
C ALA A 711 37.36 7.13 20.31
N SER A 712 37.76 8.22 19.62
CA SER A 712 38.81 9.19 20.03
C SER A 712 40.32 8.92 19.91
N GLY A 713 41.06 9.98 19.52
CA GLY A 713 42.53 10.13 19.61
C GLY A 713 43.26 10.14 18.24
N GLY A 714 44.25 11.01 17.95
CA GLY A 714 44.69 12.21 18.66
C GLY A 714 46.12 12.70 18.28
N ALA A 715 46.24 13.98 17.91
CA ALA A 715 47.49 14.79 17.78
C ALA A 715 48.50 14.49 16.62
N GLY A 716 49.32 15.51 16.30
CA GLY A 716 50.43 15.48 15.32
C GLY A 716 50.07 16.04 13.93
N ALA A 717 50.37 17.25 13.44
CA ALA A 717 51.43 18.28 13.64
C ALA A 717 52.46 18.33 12.49
N SER A 718 52.73 19.55 11.98
CA SER A 718 53.59 19.89 10.80
C SER A 718 53.13 19.35 9.44
N GLY A 719 53.44 19.96 8.28
CA GLY A 719 54.06 21.26 8.03
C GLY A 719 54.94 21.26 6.77
N GLY A 720 54.60 22.05 5.73
CA GLY A 720 55.44 22.17 4.53
C GLY A 720 54.84 23.00 3.38
N ALA A 721 55.54 24.09 3.00
CA ALA A 721 55.51 24.64 1.64
C ALA A 721 56.63 23.97 0.82
N SER A 722 56.95 24.23 -0.47
CA SER A 722 56.56 25.20 -1.52
C SER A 722 56.77 24.48 -2.89
N VAL A 723 56.66 24.99 -4.12
CA VAL A 723 56.97 26.26 -4.83
C VAL A 723 55.98 26.42 -6.03
N ASP A 724 56.06 27.27 -7.06
CA ASP A 724 57.08 28.19 -7.63
C ASP A 724 56.41 29.27 -8.52
N ALA A 725 57.15 30.33 -8.92
CA ALA A 725 57.03 31.14 -10.17
C ALA A 725 57.59 32.58 -10.05
N SER A 726 58.91 32.73 -10.19
CA SER A 726 59.65 33.77 -10.96
C SER A 726 59.22 35.26 -11.05
N ALA A 727 60.24 36.16 -11.00
CA ALA A 727 60.12 37.62 -11.17
C ALA A 727 61.32 38.26 -11.92
N THR A 728 61.20 39.53 -12.32
CA THR A 728 62.27 40.49 -12.75
C THR A 728 61.67 41.91 -12.77
N GLY A 729 62.32 43.04 -12.43
CA GLY A 729 63.65 43.39 -11.88
C GLY A 729 63.73 44.94 -11.69
N PRO A 730 64.92 45.59 -11.61
CA PRO A 730 65.98 45.41 -10.61
C PRO A 730 66.57 46.76 -10.04
N THR A 731 67.62 46.68 -9.19
CA THR A 731 68.62 47.74 -8.78
C THR A 731 68.13 48.96 -7.93
N ASP A 732 68.88 49.51 -6.94
CA ASP A 732 70.14 49.11 -6.27
C ASP A 732 70.34 49.70 -4.83
N SER A 733 71.30 49.10 -4.10
CA SER A 733 72.09 49.44 -2.89
C SER A 733 71.87 50.65 -1.92
N GLN A 734 72.02 50.30 -0.63
CA GLN A 734 72.77 50.95 0.49
C GLN A 734 72.20 52.10 1.37
N GLN A 735 71.93 51.73 2.64
CA GLN A 735 72.30 52.36 3.94
C GLN A 735 72.66 53.87 4.05
N GLY A 736 72.12 54.54 5.09
CA GLY A 736 72.96 55.39 5.98
C GLY A 736 72.50 56.80 6.40
N ALA A 737 71.71 56.88 7.48
CA ALA A 737 71.65 57.92 8.53
C ALA A 737 71.87 59.45 8.26
N GLY A 738 70.91 60.26 8.76
CA GLY A 738 71.12 61.68 9.16
C GLY A 738 70.60 62.76 8.18
N HIS A 739 70.33 64.01 8.60
CA HIS A 739 70.19 64.56 9.96
C HIS A 739 69.60 66.01 9.92
N GLN A 740 68.96 66.48 11.00
CA GLN A 740 68.83 67.92 11.39
C GLN A 740 67.93 68.84 10.48
N GLN A 741 67.46 70.04 10.88
CA GLN A 741 67.63 70.87 12.10
C GLN A 741 66.51 71.95 12.23
N GLN A 742 66.09 72.35 13.47
CA GLN A 742 66.16 73.75 14.00
C GLN A 742 65.40 74.01 15.33
N GLN A 743 65.99 74.93 16.11
CA GLN A 743 65.63 75.65 17.37
C GLN A 743 66.53 76.93 17.38
N PRO A 744 66.53 77.91 18.35
CA PRO A 744 66.00 77.95 19.74
C PRO A 744 65.34 79.32 20.16
N CYS A 745 65.34 79.65 21.48
CA CYS A 745 65.24 80.98 22.15
C CYS A 745 63.82 81.61 22.39
N GLU A 746 63.50 82.38 23.45
CA GLU A 746 64.18 82.79 24.73
C GLU A 746 63.18 83.38 25.80
N GLU A 747 63.68 83.96 26.92
CA GLU A 747 63.07 84.31 28.25
C GLU A 747 62.69 85.82 28.47
N GLU A 748 62.03 86.38 29.53
CA GLU A 748 61.08 86.03 30.66
C GLU A 748 60.54 87.36 31.37
N GLU A 749 59.97 87.29 32.61
CA GLU A 749 59.75 88.35 33.68
C GLU A 749 58.36 89.04 33.98
N GLU A 750 58.03 89.09 35.30
CA GLU A 750 57.34 90.08 36.23
C GLU A 750 56.17 91.07 35.81
N GLU A 751 55.27 91.62 36.67
CA GLU A 751 54.90 91.48 38.12
C GLU A 751 53.47 92.00 38.53
N ARG A 752 52.95 91.52 39.70
CA ARG A 752 52.16 92.18 40.81
C ARG A 752 50.76 92.87 40.62
N GLY A 753 49.78 92.56 41.51
CA GLY A 753 48.55 93.38 41.76
C GLY A 753 47.49 92.80 42.74
N GLU A 754 47.14 93.52 43.83
CA GLU A 754 46.34 93.11 45.02
C GLU A 754 44.83 93.46 45.00
N CYS A 755 43.92 93.16 45.97
CA CYS A 755 43.62 92.03 46.89
C CYS A 755 42.19 92.21 47.55
N PRO A 756 41.92 92.05 48.88
CA PRO A 756 41.02 90.98 49.38
C PRO A 756 39.84 91.46 50.28
N PRO A 757 38.85 90.60 50.64
CA PRO A 757 38.91 89.75 51.85
C PRO A 757 38.16 88.38 51.66
N CYS A 758 37.77 87.53 52.63
CA CYS A 758 37.82 87.50 54.10
C CYS A 758 37.76 86.04 54.65
N LEU A 759 38.06 85.83 55.94
CA LEU A 759 37.84 84.61 56.77
C LEU A 759 37.60 85.07 58.24
N PRO A 760 36.87 84.34 59.12
CA PRO A 760 37.53 83.34 59.99
C PRO A 760 36.69 82.18 60.63
N GLN A 761 37.39 81.07 60.96
CA GLN A 761 37.34 80.19 62.17
C GLN A 761 36.02 79.89 62.95
N ALA A 762 35.75 78.60 63.27
CA ALA A 762 35.87 78.04 64.65
C ALA A 762 35.38 76.55 64.84
N ASN A 763 35.93 75.92 65.90
CA ASN A 763 35.73 74.63 66.58
C ASN A 763 34.45 73.73 66.46
N GLU A 764 34.74 72.41 66.57
CA GLU A 764 34.09 71.34 67.39
C GLU A 764 32.67 70.76 67.16
N ARG A 765 32.66 69.41 67.13
CA ARG A 765 31.69 68.42 67.70
C ARG A 765 30.30 68.14 67.07
N GLN A 766 30.17 66.85 66.72
CA GLN A 766 29.02 65.94 66.96
C GLN A 766 27.74 66.01 66.08
N ALA A 767 27.07 64.83 66.09
CA ALA A 767 25.67 64.54 65.75
C ALA A 767 25.25 64.36 64.26
N LYS A 768 25.12 63.08 63.90
CA LYS A 768 24.19 62.45 62.92
C LYS A 768 23.24 63.35 62.12
N ARG A 769 23.20 63.14 60.80
CA ARG A 769 21.96 63.08 59.99
C ARG A 769 22.08 61.97 58.94
N LYS A 770 20.97 61.25 58.67
CA LYS A 770 20.88 60.29 57.56
C LYS A 770 20.90 61.05 56.22
N GLY A 771 21.50 60.47 55.19
CA GLY A 771 21.27 60.83 53.78
C GLY A 771 20.40 59.77 53.12
N CYS A 772 19.63 60.13 52.09
CA CYS A 772 18.84 59.17 51.32
C CYS A 772 19.73 58.41 50.33
N GLU A 773 19.50 57.11 50.21
CA GLU A 773 19.84 56.36 48.99
C GLU A 773 18.71 56.53 47.98
N ALA A 774 19.03 56.48 46.68
CA ALA A 774 18.04 56.67 45.62
C ALA A 774 17.49 55.32 45.16
N ARG A 775 16.20 55.06 45.40
CA ARG A 775 15.47 53.88 44.89
C ARG A 775 15.70 53.72 43.38
N ARG A 776 16.15 52.52 42.96
CA ARG A 776 16.28 52.14 41.55
C ARG A 776 14.93 51.66 41.03
N ARG A 777 14.48 52.18 39.89
CA ARG A 777 13.24 51.70 39.23
C ARG A 777 13.38 50.23 38.82
N LYS A 778 12.40 49.39 39.16
CA LYS A 778 12.29 47.98 38.72
C LYS A 778 12.17 47.94 37.18
N LEU A 779 12.93 47.05 36.53
CA LEU A 779 12.89 46.84 35.07
C LEU A 779 11.71 45.90 34.72
N LEU A 780 11.08 46.09 33.55
CA LEU A 780 9.95 45.24 33.11
C LEU A 780 10.41 43.80 32.80
N PHE A 781 11.62 43.66 32.29
CA PHE A 781 12.28 42.40 32.00
C PHE A 781 13.79 42.53 32.20
N SER A 782 14.48 41.41 32.36
CA SER A 782 15.96 41.36 32.39
C SER A 782 16.52 40.62 31.17
N ILE A 783 17.63 41.11 30.63
CA ILE A 783 18.28 40.51 29.46
C ILE A 783 19.24 39.40 29.91
N GLN A 784 19.10 38.20 29.34
CA GLN A 784 20.05 37.07 29.48
C GLN A 784 20.58 36.63 28.11
N ALA A 785 21.84 36.18 28.06
CA ALA A 785 22.34 35.39 26.94
C ALA A 785 21.81 33.95 27.04
N VAL A 786 21.46 33.34 25.91
CA VAL A 786 20.91 31.99 25.82
C VAL A 786 21.49 31.24 24.62
N ASN A 787 21.26 29.95 24.53
CA ASN A 787 21.55 29.16 23.33
C ASN A 787 20.41 29.27 22.30
N SER A 788 20.58 28.63 21.14
CA SER A 788 19.58 28.64 20.05
C SER A 788 18.20 28.11 20.45
N ASN A 789 18.12 27.24 21.46
CA ASN A 789 16.87 26.72 22.02
C ASN A 789 16.17 27.70 22.99
N GLY A 790 16.76 28.87 23.29
CA GLY A 790 16.24 29.84 24.26
C GLY A 790 16.56 29.48 25.72
N THR A 791 17.41 28.49 25.97
CA THR A 791 17.78 28.05 27.34
C THR A 791 19.11 28.66 27.79
N THR A 792 19.24 28.94 29.09
CA THR A 792 20.46 29.50 29.69
C THR A 792 21.40 28.36 30.10
N GLU A 793 22.62 28.33 29.57
CA GLU A 793 23.60 27.27 29.89
C GLU A 793 24.43 27.59 31.14
N ARG A 794 24.67 26.59 32.00
CA ARG A 794 25.51 26.73 33.20
C ARG A 794 26.96 27.02 32.81
N GLY A 795 27.34 28.29 32.90
CA GLY A 795 28.71 28.76 32.65
C GLY A 795 28.78 30.20 32.12
N MET A 796 27.71 30.73 31.53
CA MET A 796 27.69 32.12 31.02
C MET A 796 27.18 33.13 32.06
N GLY A 797 28.07 33.50 33.00
CA GLY A 797 28.05 34.81 33.66
C GLY A 797 27.29 34.95 34.97
N GLU A 798 27.93 34.59 36.09
CA GLU A 798 27.71 35.28 37.37
C GLU A 798 28.67 36.48 37.53
N ASP A 799 29.89 36.41 36.97
CA ASP A 799 30.84 37.51 36.94
C ASP A 799 30.59 38.49 35.78
N GLY A 800 30.35 39.76 36.12
CA GLY A 800 29.96 40.85 35.19
C GLY A 800 31.07 41.38 34.27
N SER A 801 31.71 40.50 33.50
CA SER A 801 32.63 40.86 32.41
C SER A 801 31.91 40.95 31.05
N ALA A 802 32.54 41.60 30.06
CA ALA A 802 31.84 42.04 28.84
C ALA A 802 31.35 40.89 27.92
N PHE A 803 30.11 41.02 27.42
CA PHE A 803 29.53 40.13 26.42
C PHE A 803 30.38 40.11 25.12
N SER A 804 30.82 38.93 24.70
CA SER A 804 31.63 38.74 23.49
C SER A 804 30.81 38.13 22.36
N PHE A 805 30.40 38.96 21.39
CA PHE A 805 29.57 38.55 20.26
C PHE A 805 30.41 38.15 19.03
N SER A 806 30.88 36.90 19.03
CA SER A 806 31.70 36.30 17.96
C SER A 806 30.97 35.27 17.08
N SER A 807 29.78 34.82 17.47
CA SER A 807 28.81 34.07 16.65
C SER A 807 27.39 34.49 17.05
N GLN A 808 26.38 34.19 16.22
CA GLN A 808 24.99 34.69 16.35
C GLN A 808 24.48 34.64 17.81
N PRO A 809 24.34 35.80 18.49
CA PRO A 809 23.94 35.81 19.89
C PRO A 809 22.43 35.65 20.00
N TYR A 810 22.00 34.55 20.63
CA TYR A 810 20.63 34.37 21.07
C TYR A 810 20.47 35.02 22.44
N VAL A 811 19.43 35.82 22.60
CA VAL A 811 19.22 36.69 23.77
C VAL A 811 17.77 36.56 24.21
N ALA A 812 17.55 36.29 25.50
CA ALA A 812 16.21 36.24 26.09
C ALA A 812 15.89 37.52 26.87
N MET A 813 14.67 38.00 26.71
CA MET A 813 14.03 38.97 27.58
C MET A 813 13.20 38.20 28.61
N ASP A 814 13.72 38.10 29.84
CA ASP A 814 13.03 37.45 30.95
C ASP A 814 12.06 38.41 31.61
N TRP A 815 10.77 38.19 31.37
CA TRP A 815 9.67 38.85 32.03
C TRP A 815 9.37 38.25 33.40
N ASP A 816 9.15 39.13 34.36
CA ASP A 816 8.45 38.90 35.61
C ASP A 816 6.93 38.79 35.28
N PRO A 817 6.20 37.77 35.77
CA PRO A 817 4.80 37.54 35.37
C PRO A 817 3.87 38.72 35.61
N ASP A 818 4.03 39.44 36.73
CA ASP A 818 3.20 40.60 37.05
C ASP A 818 3.54 41.79 36.16
N MET A 819 4.82 41.94 35.78
CA MET A 819 5.24 42.91 34.76
C MET A 819 4.71 42.55 33.37
N LYS A 820 4.68 41.26 33.00
CA LYS A 820 4.07 40.80 31.75
C LYS A 820 2.57 41.11 31.75
N LYS A 821 1.84 40.63 32.76
CA LYS A 821 0.39 40.80 32.95
C LYS A 821 -0.05 42.26 32.96
N LYS A 822 0.77 43.17 33.51
CA LYS A 822 0.45 44.61 33.60
C LYS A 822 0.86 45.41 32.35
N TYR A 823 1.97 45.07 31.68
CA TYR A 823 2.54 45.93 30.63
C TYR A 823 2.62 45.29 29.23
N TYR A 824 2.52 43.97 29.08
CA TYR A 824 2.55 43.26 27.79
C TYR A 824 1.14 42.90 27.32
N ASN A 825 0.81 43.25 26.07
CA ASN A 825 -0.51 42.99 25.47
C ASN A 825 -0.42 41.87 24.42
N GLU A 826 -0.65 40.62 24.85
CA GLU A 826 -0.60 39.42 24.00
C GLU A 826 -1.54 39.55 22.78
N ASN A 827 -2.79 39.96 23.03
CA ASN A 827 -3.80 40.22 21.99
C ASN A 827 -3.38 41.28 20.97
N GLU A 828 -2.45 42.18 21.28
CA GLU A 828 -1.89 43.12 20.30
C GLU A 828 -0.65 42.53 19.63
N ALA A 829 0.23 41.88 20.39
CA ALA A 829 1.45 41.24 19.88
C ALA A 829 1.17 40.29 18.70
N GLU A 830 0.12 39.47 18.80
CA GLU A 830 -0.26 38.46 17.80
C GLU A 830 -0.99 39.02 16.56
N LYS A 831 -1.46 40.28 16.58
CA LYS A 831 -2.18 40.85 15.43
C LYS A 831 -1.26 41.12 14.25
N TYR A 832 -1.54 40.46 13.14
CA TYR A 832 -0.99 40.72 11.81
C TYR A 832 -2.01 41.40 10.89
N VAL A 833 -1.57 41.89 9.73
CA VAL A 833 -2.39 42.45 8.65
C VAL A 833 -2.31 41.55 7.42
N LYS A 834 -3.39 41.37 6.66
CA LYS A 834 -3.36 40.61 5.40
C LYS A 834 -3.10 41.57 4.23
N HIS A 835 -2.10 41.26 3.40
CA HIS A 835 -1.81 42.02 2.18
C HIS A 835 -2.87 41.77 1.11
N GLN A 836 -3.01 42.66 0.11
CA GLN A 836 -3.95 42.49 -1.01
C GLN A 836 -3.71 41.21 -1.81
N SER A 837 -2.49 40.66 -1.84
CA SER A 837 -2.21 39.35 -2.45
C SER A 837 -2.89 38.16 -1.75
N MET A 838 -3.38 38.35 -0.52
CA MET A 838 -4.21 37.36 0.19
C MET A 838 -5.66 37.33 -0.32
N GLU A 839 -6.17 38.45 -0.86
CA GLU A 839 -7.56 38.60 -1.30
C GLU A 839 -7.84 37.95 -2.67
N VAL A 840 -6.81 37.77 -3.49
CA VAL A 840 -6.90 37.02 -4.75
C VAL A 840 -7.28 35.58 -4.42
N PRO A 841 -8.47 35.08 -4.84
CA PRO A 841 -8.83 33.69 -4.62
C PRO A 841 -7.84 32.78 -5.34
N HIS A 842 -7.45 31.68 -4.69
CA HIS A 842 -6.66 30.64 -5.35
C HIS A 842 -7.52 30.02 -6.45
N GLN A 843 -7.37 30.49 -7.69
CA GLN A 843 -8.00 29.87 -8.86
C GLN A 843 -7.48 28.44 -8.94
N GLN A 844 -8.30 27.48 -8.53
CA GLN A 844 -7.97 26.07 -8.62
C GLN A 844 -7.72 25.74 -10.09
N THR A 845 -6.46 25.47 -10.45
CA THR A 845 -6.09 25.16 -11.83
C THR A 845 -6.87 23.93 -12.27
N THR A 846 -7.80 24.13 -13.21
CA THR A 846 -8.55 23.08 -13.89
C THR A 846 -7.80 22.66 -15.13
N VAL A 847 -7.51 21.37 -15.27
CA VAL A 847 -6.86 20.77 -16.45
C VAL A 847 -7.83 19.78 -17.08
N GLN A 848 -8.01 19.79 -18.39
CA GLN A 848 -8.82 18.78 -19.07
C GLN A 848 -8.11 17.43 -19.08
N LEU A 849 -8.83 16.33 -18.83
CA LEU A 849 -8.29 14.97 -18.93
C LEU A 849 -7.61 14.71 -20.29
N GLN A 850 -8.12 15.34 -21.35
CA GLN A 850 -7.55 15.32 -22.69
C GLN A 850 -6.12 15.87 -22.74
N GLU A 851 -5.80 16.94 -22.00
CA GLU A 851 -4.44 17.49 -21.90
C GLU A 851 -3.48 16.50 -21.21
N CYS A 852 -3.96 15.78 -20.19
CA CYS A 852 -3.18 14.73 -19.51
C CYS A 852 -2.90 13.53 -20.42
N ILE A 853 -3.86 13.16 -21.28
CA ILE A 853 -3.70 12.12 -22.31
C ILE A 853 -2.74 12.59 -23.41
N GLU A 854 -2.85 13.82 -23.87
CA GLU A 854 -1.93 14.40 -24.85
C GLU A 854 -0.50 14.45 -24.29
N LEU A 855 -0.32 14.91 -23.05
CA LEU A 855 0.96 14.91 -22.33
C LEU A 855 1.55 13.49 -22.20
N PHE A 856 0.73 12.47 -21.89
CA PHE A 856 1.15 11.06 -21.90
C PHE A 856 1.68 10.59 -23.27
N THR A 857 1.18 11.15 -24.36
CA THR A 857 1.63 10.84 -25.74
C THR A 857 2.74 11.75 -26.28
N THR A 858 3.25 12.69 -25.48
CA THR A 858 4.42 13.51 -25.89
C THR A 858 5.71 12.69 -25.94
N VAL A 859 6.77 13.29 -26.51
CA VAL A 859 8.10 12.69 -26.53
C VAL A 859 8.82 13.06 -25.22
N GLU A 860 9.05 12.06 -24.37
CA GLU A 860 9.86 12.17 -23.15
C GLU A 860 11.31 11.74 -23.42
N THR A 861 12.26 12.20 -22.60
CA THR A 861 13.61 11.63 -22.53
C THR A 861 13.67 10.69 -21.33
N LEU A 862 14.25 9.51 -21.48
CA LEU A 862 14.41 8.56 -20.37
C LEU A 862 15.31 9.13 -19.26
N GLU A 863 14.93 8.81 -18.02
CA GLU A 863 15.66 9.16 -16.78
C GLU A 863 17.03 8.46 -16.72
N GLU A 864 17.97 9.02 -15.94
CA GLU A 864 19.31 8.45 -15.78
C GLU A 864 19.29 7.10 -15.06
N GLU A 865 18.29 6.90 -14.20
CA GLU A 865 18.01 5.65 -13.50
C GLU A 865 17.40 4.56 -14.41
N ASN A 866 16.76 4.94 -15.53
CA ASN A 866 16.01 4.03 -16.42
C ASN A 866 16.45 4.08 -17.91
N PRO A 867 17.75 3.96 -18.25
CA PRO A 867 18.24 4.15 -19.61
C PRO A 867 18.02 2.92 -20.51
N TRP A 868 17.73 3.14 -21.80
CA TRP A 868 17.48 2.08 -22.78
C TRP A 868 18.77 1.48 -23.35
N TYR A 869 18.87 0.15 -23.40
CA TYR A 869 19.99 -0.53 -24.06
C TYR A 869 19.90 -0.44 -25.59
N CYS A 870 20.78 0.36 -26.20
CA CYS A 870 20.83 0.50 -27.65
C CYS A 870 21.62 -0.65 -28.29
N PRO A 871 20.99 -1.55 -29.10
CA PRO A 871 21.69 -2.70 -29.69
C PRO A 871 22.74 -2.31 -30.73
N MET A 872 22.65 -1.11 -31.31
CA MET A 872 23.63 -0.59 -32.28
C MET A 872 24.86 0.02 -31.59
N CYS A 873 24.66 0.77 -30.50
CA CYS A 873 25.77 1.34 -29.70
C CYS A 873 26.37 0.32 -28.72
N LYS A 874 25.64 -0.77 -28.41
CA LYS A 874 25.95 -1.77 -27.38
C LYS A 874 26.14 -1.22 -25.97
N LYS A 875 25.47 -0.10 -25.65
CA LYS A 875 25.44 0.54 -24.34
C LYS A 875 24.05 1.11 -24.03
N HIS A 876 23.80 1.32 -22.75
CA HIS A 876 22.64 2.07 -22.26
C HIS A 876 22.70 3.53 -22.74
N GLN A 877 21.53 4.12 -22.97
CA GLN A 877 21.34 5.43 -23.58
C GLN A 877 20.12 6.14 -22.98
N LEU A 878 20.23 7.46 -22.81
CA LEU A 878 19.08 8.33 -22.56
C LEU A 878 18.31 8.52 -23.88
N ALA A 879 17.61 7.47 -24.30
CA ALA A 879 16.77 7.50 -25.48
C ALA A 879 15.59 8.46 -25.28
N THR A 880 15.13 9.06 -26.37
CA THR A 880 13.79 9.66 -26.37
C THR A 880 12.76 8.56 -26.59
N LYS A 881 11.68 8.60 -25.81
CA LYS A 881 10.58 7.63 -25.81
C LYS A 881 9.30 8.38 -26.17
N LYS A 882 8.45 7.76 -26.98
CA LYS A 882 7.08 8.20 -27.24
C LYS A 882 6.14 7.02 -27.10
N LEU A 883 5.02 7.22 -26.41
CA LEU A 883 3.91 6.27 -26.37
C LEU A 883 2.77 6.81 -27.24
N ASP A 884 2.22 5.95 -28.09
CA ASP A 884 1.05 6.26 -28.90
C ASP A 884 -0.06 5.23 -28.62
N LEU A 885 -1.31 5.66 -28.57
CA LEU A 885 -2.46 4.77 -28.40
C LEU A 885 -2.73 4.04 -29.73
N TRP A 886 -2.59 2.71 -29.72
CA TRP A 886 -2.87 1.88 -30.90
C TRP A 886 -4.27 1.27 -30.86
N SER A 887 -4.61 0.59 -29.77
CA SER A 887 -5.94 0.00 -29.56
C SER A 887 -6.32 0.02 -28.09
N LEU A 888 -7.59 0.31 -27.80
CA LEU A 888 -8.09 0.45 -26.44
C LEU A 888 -8.99 -0.74 -26.03
N PRO A 889 -9.03 -1.08 -24.74
CA PRO A 889 -9.83 -2.18 -24.20
C PRO A 889 -11.35 -1.95 -24.28
N GLU A 890 -12.13 -2.90 -23.76
CA GLU A 890 -13.55 -2.70 -23.50
C GLU A 890 -13.77 -1.82 -22.25
N VAL A 891 -13.00 -2.05 -21.18
CA VAL A 891 -12.98 -1.21 -19.97
C VAL A 891 -11.61 -0.57 -19.85
N LEU A 892 -11.56 0.76 -19.96
CA LEU A 892 -10.36 1.57 -19.83
C LEU A 892 -10.25 2.07 -18.39
N ILE A 893 -9.10 1.82 -17.77
CA ILE A 893 -8.74 2.36 -16.45
C ILE A 893 -7.72 3.49 -16.67
N ILE A 894 -7.97 4.66 -16.08
CA ILE A 894 -7.06 5.83 -16.15
C ILE A 894 -6.67 6.24 -14.72
N HIS A 895 -5.41 6.05 -14.39
CA HIS A 895 -4.76 6.57 -13.19
C HIS A 895 -4.22 7.98 -13.45
N LEU A 896 -4.64 8.93 -12.61
CA LEU A 896 -4.10 10.28 -12.57
C LEU A 896 -2.88 10.28 -11.64
N LYS A 897 -1.66 10.46 -12.17
CA LYS A 897 -0.40 10.48 -11.38
C LYS A 897 -0.34 11.69 -10.44
N ARG A 898 -1.08 11.65 -9.33
CA ARG A 898 -1.13 12.72 -8.32
C ARG A 898 0.07 12.71 -7.37
N PHE A 899 0.58 11.54 -7.00
CA PHE A 899 1.71 11.45 -6.08
C PHE A 899 3.03 11.68 -6.82
N SER A 900 3.78 12.70 -6.39
CA SER A 900 5.13 13.00 -6.87
C SER A 900 6.13 12.74 -5.76
N TYR A 901 7.16 11.95 -6.08
CA TYR A 901 8.23 11.59 -5.16
C TYR A 901 9.50 12.32 -5.58
N THR A 902 9.94 13.30 -4.78
CA THR A 902 11.28 13.88 -4.92
C THR A 902 12.21 13.29 -3.85
N LYS A 903 13.50 13.63 -3.88
CA LYS A 903 14.46 13.18 -2.85
C LYS A 903 14.18 13.74 -1.44
N TYR A 904 13.32 14.77 -1.34
CA TYR A 904 13.07 15.51 -0.09
C TYR A 904 11.57 15.71 0.22
N SER A 905 10.71 15.79 -0.79
CA SER A 905 9.25 15.95 -0.66
C SER A 905 8.47 14.74 -1.19
N ARG A 906 7.27 14.52 -0.62
CA ARG A 906 6.24 13.63 -1.17
C ARG A 906 4.97 14.46 -1.33
N GLU A 907 4.78 15.00 -2.52
CA GLU A 907 3.68 15.92 -2.81
C GLU A 907 2.50 15.18 -3.46
N LYS A 908 1.28 15.63 -3.15
CA LYS A 908 0.08 15.25 -3.89
C LYS A 908 -0.35 16.45 -4.74
N LEU A 909 -0.55 16.22 -6.03
CA LEU A 909 -1.11 17.22 -6.94
C LEU A 909 -2.63 17.25 -6.78
N ASP A 910 -3.14 18.25 -6.05
CA ASP A 910 -4.58 18.50 -5.83
C ASP A 910 -5.24 19.38 -6.91
N ILE A 911 -4.67 19.36 -8.12
CA ILE A 911 -5.20 19.96 -9.35
C ILE A 911 -6.58 19.35 -9.67
N ILE A 912 -7.57 20.16 -10.04
CA ILE A 912 -8.83 19.62 -10.56
C ILE A 912 -8.58 19.12 -11.98
N VAL A 913 -8.79 17.82 -12.21
CA VAL A 913 -8.83 17.27 -13.55
C VAL A 913 -10.30 17.20 -13.94
N ASP A 914 -10.68 17.91 -14.99
CA ASP A 914 -12.02 17.83 -15.58
C ASP A 914 -12.09 16.61 -16.49
N PHE A 915 -13.05 15.71 -16.25
CA PHE A 915 -13.20 14.47 -16.98
C PHE A 915 -14.68 14.21 -17.31
N PRO A 916 -15.02 13.94 -18.59
CA PRO A 916 -16.41 13.79 -19.00
C PRO A 916 -16.99 12.46 -18.52
N LEU A 917 -18.18 12.50 -17.90
CA LEU A 917 -18.90 11.32 -17.41
C LEU A 917 -19.50 10.47 -18.55
N ARG A 918 -19.69 11.08 -19.74
CA ARG A 918 -20.31 10.47 -20.94
C ARG A 918 -19.52 10.83 -22.19
N HIS A 919 -19.51 9.93 -23.17
CA HIS A 919 -18.97 10.18 -24.52
C HIS A 919 -17.49 10.63 -24.60
N LEU A 920 -16.61 10.19 -23.70
CA LEU A 920 -15.16 10.42 -23.82
C LEU A 920 -14.65 9.77 -25.12
N ASP A 921 -14.21 10.55 -26.11
CA ASP A 921 -13.92 10.10 -27.48
C ASP A 921 -12.42 10.13 -27.80
N PHE A 922 -11.79 8.95 -27.89
CA PHE A 922 -10.35 8.82 -28.16
C PHE A 922 -9.98 8.94 -29.66
N SER A 923 -10.94 9.21 -30.55
CA SER A 923 -10.72 9.19 -32.00
C SER A 923 -9.64 10.18 -32.51
N GLY A 924 -9.32 11.22 -31.73
CA GLY A 924 -8.23 12.17 -32.04
C GLY A 924 -6.83 11.64 -31.71
N CYS A 925 -6.70 10.73 -30.75
CA CYS A 925 -5.41 10.24 -30.22
C CYS A 925 -5.02 8.84 -30.72
N LEU A 926 -5.92 8.13 -31.41
CA LEU A 926 -5.68 6.76 -31.87
C LEU A 926 -4.95 6.72 -33.22
N LEU A 927 -3.78 6.04 -33.25
CA LEU A 927 -3.05 5.82 -34.51
C LEU A 927 -3.77 4.88 -35.46
N LYS A 928 -4.54 3.91 -34.95
CA LYS A 928 -5.37 2.99 -35.75
C LYS A 928 -6.60 3.74 -36.29
N LYS A 929 -6.39 4.50 -37.37
CA LYS A 929 -7.47 5.22 -38.07
C LYS A 929 -8.54 4.25 -38.56
N THR A 930 -9.79 4.44 -38.13
CA THR A 930 -10.98 3.65 -38.51
C THR A 930 -11.44 3.84 -39.98
N GLY A 931 -10.55 4.32 -40.85
CA GLY A 931 -10.84 4.62 -42.25
C GLY A 931 -10.79 3.39 -43.16
N THR A 932 -11.80 2.51 -43.08
CA THR A 932 -12.40 1.77 -44.24
C THR A 932 -13.45 0.74 -43.80
N ASN A 933 -13.29 0.14 -42.62
CA ASN A 933 -14.21 -0.88 -42.09
C ASN A 933 -15.04 -0.30 -40.93
N GLY A 934 -16.30 -0.72 -40.81
CA GLY A 934 -17.29 -0.19 -39.87
C GLY A 934 -17.11 -0.61 -38.42
N GLU A 935 -15.91 -0.41 -37.85
CA GLU A 935 -15.71 -0.45 -36.40
C GLU A 935 -16.39 0.78 -35.76
N PRO A 936 -17.08 0.61 -34.61
CA PRO A 936 -17.71 1.73 -33.89
C PRO A 936 -16.67 2.70 -33.31
N PRO A 937 -17.02 3.98 -33.10
CA PRO A 937 -16.10 4.95 -32.52
C PRO A 937 -15.72 4.60 -31.08
N SER A 938 -14.45 4.82 -30.71
CA SER A 938 -13.87 4.53 -29.39
C SER A 938 -14.35 5.52 -28.31
N ARG A 939 -15.65 5.51 -28.04
CA ARG A 939 -16.33 6.34 -27.05
C ARG A 939 -16.55 5.60 -25.75
N TYR A 940 -16.35 6.29 -24.64
CA TYR A 940 -16.48 5.70 -23.31
C TYR A 940 -17.39 6.51 -22.39
N ASP A 941 -18.03 5.78 -21.47
CA ASP A 941 -18.82 6.30 -20.37
C ASP A 941 -18.15 5.96 -19.04
N LEU A 942 -18.17 6.90 -18.10
CA LEU A 942 -17.65 6.68 -16.76
C LEU A 942 -18.59 5.72 -16.00
N ILE A 943 -17.99 4.73 -15.34
CA ILE A 943 -18.68 3.71 -14.52
C ILE A 943 -18.23 3.70 -13.05
N ALA A 944 -16.99 4.09 -12.75
CA ALA A 944 -16.51 4.24 -11.37
C ALA A 944 -15.33 5.21 -11.24
N VAL A 945 -15.11 5.72 -10.03
CA VAL A 945 -14.00 6.59 -9.64
C VAL A 945 -13.48 6.16 -8.26
N SER A 946 -12.18 5.90 -8.13
CA SER A 946 -11.49 5.90 -6.83
C SER A 946 -11.08 7.33 -6.50
N ASN A 947 -11.43 7.80 -5.31
CA ASN A 947 -11.07 9.11 -4.77
C ASN A 947 -10.02 8.94 -3.66
N HIS A 948 -9.13 9.93 -3.50
CA HIS A 948 -8.18 10.01 -2.39
C HIS A 948 -8.18 11.40 -1.73
N TYR A 949 -8.47 11.44 -0.42
CA TYR A 949 -8.36 12.62 0.43
C TYR A 949 -7.13 12.53 1.33
N GLY A 950 -6.59 13.67 1.77
CA GLY A 950 -5.36 13.71 2.55
C GLY A 950 -4.10 13.35 1.75
N GLY A 951 -3.04 12.98 2.45
CA GLY A 951 -1.73 12.62 1.89
C GLY A 951 -1.34 11.16 2.16
N LEU A 952 -0.38 10.62 1.41
CA LEU A 952 -0.07 9.18 1.33
C LEU A 952 0.16 8.44 2.67
N ARG A 953 0.52 9.14 3.76
CA ARG A 953 0.72 8.54 5.09
C ARG A 953 -0.53 8.51 5.97
N ASP A 954 -1.45 9.43 5.73
CA ASP A 954 -2.64 9.69 6.54
C ASP A 954 -3.72 10.24 5.59
N GLY A 955 -4.22 9.31 4.77
CA GLY A 955 -5.09 9.58 3.65
C GLY A 955 -6.22 8.56 3.60
N HIS A 956 -7.35 8.95 3.03
CA HIS A 956 -8.55 8.13 2.99
C HIS A 956 -9.02 7.92 1.56
N TYR A 957 -9.37 6.68 1.24
CA TYR A 957 -9.85 6.28 -0.08
C TYR A 957 -11.33 5.95 -0.02
N THR A 958 -12.09 6.51 -0.96
CA THR A 958 -13.53 6.25 -1.14
C THR A 958 -13.81 6.09 -2.63
N SER A 959 -15.01 5.68 -3.03
CA SER A 959 -15.33 5.56 -4.46
C SER A 959 -16.73 6.05 -4.82
N TYR A 960 -16.86 6.58 -6.03
CA TYR A 960 -18.15 6.67 -6.71
C TYR A 960 -18.27 5.49 -7.68
N ALA A 961 -19.43 4.87 -7.77
CA ALA A 961 -19.70 3.90 -8.83
C ALA A 961 -21.15 3.94 -9.31
N ARG A 962 -21.35 3.65 -10.59
CA ARG A 962 -22.64 3.55 -11.25
C ARG A 962 -23.12 2.10 -11.20
N ASN A 963 -24.20 1.85 -10.48
CA ASN A 963 -24.76 0.51 -10.38
C ASN A 963 -25.32 0.06 -11.74
N LYS A 964 -24.90 -1.12 -12.22
CA LYS A 964 -25.25 -1.62 -13.56
C LYS A 964 -26.74 -1.94 -13.76
N ASP A 965 -27.47 -2.24 -12.69
CA ASP A 965 -28.85 -2.77 -12.78
C ASP A 965 -29.91 -1.67 -12.69
N ASN A 966 -29.66 -0.59 -11.94
CA ASN A 966 -30.56 0.57 -11.86
C ASN A 966 -30.01 1.85 -12.52
N GLY A 967 -28.75 1.86 -12.96
CA GLY A 967 -28.13 2.97 -13.68
C GLY A 967 -27.84 4.23 -12.83
N GLN A 968 -28.01 4.18 -11.51
CA GLN A 968 -27.78 5.29 -10.59
C GLN A 968 -26.35 5.31 -10.04
N TRP A 969 -25.90 6.47 -9.56
CA TRP A 969 -24.61 6.63 -8.90
C TRP A 969 -24.72 6.51 -7.38
N TYR A 970 -23.72 5.87 -6.80
CA TYR A 970 -23.58 5.66 -5.36
C TYR A 970 -22.16 6.05 -4.92
N TYR A 971 -22.07 6.60 -3.71
CA TYR A 971 -20.82 6.89 -3.01
C TYR A 971 -20.59 5.85 -1.92
N PHE A 972 -19.42 5.21 -1.95
CA PHE A 972 -19.00 4.13 -1.06
C PHE A 972 -17.82 4.61 -0.23
N ASP A 973 -18.06 4.75 1.07
CA ASP A 973 -17.13 5.18 2.11
C ASP A 973 -16.98 4.04 3.12
N ASP A 974 -16.05 3.14 2.83
CA ASP A 974 -15.93 1.82 3.47
C ASP A 974 -17.28 1.09 3.61
N SER A 975 -17.80 0.92 4.83
CA SER A 975 -19.06 0.22 5.11
C SER A 975 -20.31 1.05 4.84
N LYS A 976 -20.17 2.36 4.60
CA LYS A 976 -21.27 3.29 4.37
C LYS A 976 -21.50 3.46 2.86
N VAL A 977 -22.74 3.28 2.42
CA VAL A 977 -23.15 3.54 1.04
C VAL A 977 -24.25 4.59 1.02
N THR A 978 -24.13 5.56 0.12
CA THR A 978 -25.07 6.67 -0.04
C THR A 978 -25.34 6.94 -1.52
N TYR A 979 -26.49 7.52 -1.86
CA TYR A 979 -26.79 7.96 -3.22
C TYR A 979 -25.94 9.19 -3.58
N ALA A 980 -25.49 9.27 -4.84
CA ALA A 980 -24.69 10.38 -5.36
C ALA A 980 -25.28 10.94 -6.66
N ARG A 981 -25.09 12.24 -6.90
CA ARG A 981 -25.42 12.91 -8.17
C ARG A 981 -24.19 13.05 -9.06
N GLU A 982 -24.41 13.16 -10.36
CA GLU A 982 -23.32 13.35 -11.34
C GLU A 982 -22.53 14.63 -11.09
N GLU A 983 -23.15 15.69 -10.54
CA GLU A 983 -22.48 16.93 -10.11
C GLU A 983 -21.34 16.71 -9.09
N GLN A 984 -21.38 15.63 -8.30
CA GLN A 984 -20.50 15.43 -7.14
C GLN A 984 -19.22 14.64 -7.46
N ILE A 985 -19.10 14.14 -8.70
CA ILE A 985 -18.08 13.14 -9.08
C ILE A 985 -16.77 13.82 -9.51
N VAL A 986 -16.83 14.92 -10.26
CA VAL A 986 -15.65 15.63 -10.77
C VAL A 986 -15.07 16.50 -9.65
N THR A 987 -13.99 16.02 -9.03
CA THR A 987 -13.30 16.68 -7.91
C THR A 987 -11.79 16.50 -7.99
N ASN A 988 -11.01 17.29 -7.25
CA ASN A 988 -9.57 17.07 -7.10
C ASN A 988 -9.22 15.77 -6.33
N ALA A 989 -10.19 15.13 -5.66
CA ALA A 989 -9.97 13.85 -4.99
C ALA A 989 -9.92 12.67 -5.97
N ALA A 990 -10.57 12.78 -7.14
CA ALA A 990 -10.61 11.70 -8.15
C ALA A 990 -9.19 11.27 -8.56
N TYR A 991 -8.90 9.98 -8.53
CA TYR A 991 -7.54 9.42 -8.62
C TYR A 991 -7.42 8.25 -9.62
N LEU A 992 -8.38 7.32 -9.63
CA LEU A 992 -8.54 6.29 -10.68
C LEU A 992 -9.91 6.46 -11.33
N LEU A 993 -9.97 6.52 -12.65
CA LEU A 993 -11.20 6.62 -13.45
C LEU A 993 -11.43 5.31 -14.20
N PHE A 994 -12.64 4.75 -14.11
CA PHE A 994 -13.05 3.52 -14.81
C PHE A 994 -14.09 3.87 -15.88
N TYR A 995 -13.81 3.50 -17.12
CA TYR A 995 -14.56 3.88 -18.31
C TYR A 995 -14.96 2.63 -19.12
N HIS A 996 -16.25 2.45 -19.45
CA HIS A 996 -16.74 1.32 -20.28
C HIS A 996 -17.13 1.82 -21.68
N ARG A 997 -16.79 1.05 -22.73
CA ARG A 997 -16.92 1.47 -24.13
C ARG A 997 -18.36 1.36 -24.64
N GLN A 998 -18.85 2.40 -25.32
CA GLN A 998 -20.28 2.55 -25.67
C GLN A 998 -20.83 1.48 -26.63
N ASP A 999 -19.99 0.84 -27.46
CA ASP A 999 -20.38 -0.31 -28.30
C ASP A 999 -20.52 -1.63 -27.54
N LYS A 1000 -20.14 -1.65 -26.26
CA LYS A 1000 -20.11 -2.83 -25.38
C LYS A 1000 -21.06 -2.74 -24.19
N ILE A 1001 -21.49 -1.53 -23.83
CA ILE A 1001 -22.56 -1.32 -22.85
C ILE A 1001 -23.84 -2.01 -23.35
N ARG A 1002 -24.26 -3.06 -22.65
CA ARG A 1002 -25.62 -3.59 -22.78
C ARG A 1002 -26.60 -2.55 -22.27
N GLN A 1003 -27.68 -2.29 -23.01
CA GLN A 1003 -28.77 -1.47 -22.50
C GLN A 1003 -29.37 -2.12 -21.24
N PRO A 1004 -29.70 -1.34 -20.18
CA PRO A 1004 -30.31 -1.90 -18.97
C PRO A 1004 -31.58 -2.68 -19.26
N THR A 1005 -31.79 -3.79 -18.55
CA THR A 1005 -32.95 -4.67 -18.74
C THR A 1005 -34.26 -4.08 -18.19
N LEU A 1006 -34.18 -2.91 -17.53
CA LEU A 1006 -35.30 -2.14 -17.01
C LEU A 1006 -35.16 -0.68 -17.51
N PRO A 1007 -36.24 -0.04 -17.97
CA PRO A 1007 -36.22 1.39 -18.25
C PRO A 1007 -36.06 2.19 -16.96
N ALA A 1008 -35.39 3.34 -17.04
CA ALA A 1008 -35.34 4.28 -15.92
C ALA A 1008 -36.76 4.78 -15.57
N PRO A 1009 -37.03 5.13 -14.29
CA PRO A 1009 -38.24 5.86 -13.93
C PRO A 1009 -38.38 7.12 -14.78
N LEU A 1010 -39.58 7.39 -15.31
CA LEU A 1010 -39.84 8.61 -16.06
C LEU A 1010 -39.92 9.80 -15.09
N ASP A 1011 -38.94 10.68 -15.14
CA ASP A 1011 -38.96 11.95 -14.40
C ASP A 1011 -40.22 12.76 -14.76
N SER A 1012 -40.99 13.15 -13.74
CA SER A 1012 -42.26 13.85 -13.89
C SER A 1012 -42.08 15.35 -14.19
N SER A 1013 -41.46 15.66 -15.33
CA SER A 1013 -41.29 17.02 -15.84
C SER A 1013 -41.62 17.11 -17.34
N SER A 1014 -42.90 17.23 -17.66
CA SER A 1014 -43.37 17.38 -19.04
C SER A 1014 -43.10 18.80 -19.58
N PRO A 1015 -42.26 18.98 -20.62
CA PRO A 1015 -42.16 20.25 -21.32
C PRO A 1015 -43.39 20.47 -22.19
N THR A 1016 -44.08 21.59 -22.02
CA THR A 1016 -45.26 21.94 -22.83
C THR A 1016 -44.88 22.15 -24.29
N GLN A 1017 -45.43 21.35 -25.21
CA GLN A 1017 -45.42 21.65 -26.64
C GLN A 1017 -46.76 22.24 -27.10
N PRO A 1018 -46.76 23.17 -28.08
CA PRO A 1018 -47.98 23.75 -28.63
C PRO A 1018 -48.76 22.74 -29.48
N ALA A 1019 -50.05 22.99 -29.67
CA ALA A 1019 -50.91 22.16 -30.49
C ALA A 1019 -50.67 22.33 -32.00
N ASP A 1020 -50.89 21.26 -32.76
CA ASP A 1020 -51.13 21.28 -34.20
C ASP A 1020 -52.45 20.54 -34.50
N ASP A 1021 -53.09 20.88 -35.60
CA ASP A 1021 -54.55 20.75 -35.76
C ASP A 1021 -55.03 19.50 -36.55
N VAL A 1022 -56.31 19.15 -36.36
CA VAL A 1022 -57.25 18.41 -37.25
C VAL A 1022 -56.65 17.67 -38.47
N THR A 1023 -56.87 16.36 -38.68
CA THR A 1023 -58.16 15.82 -39.18
C THR A 1023 -58.31 14.30 -38.99
N SER A 1024 -59.55 13.80 -38.78
CA SER A 1024 -59.92 12.37 -38.90
C SER A 1024 -60.40 12.00 -40.32
N PRO A 1025 -60.52 10.70 -40.66
CA PRO A 1025 -61.87 10.12 -40.66
C PRO A 1025 -61.97 8.67 -40.11
N LYS A 1026 -63.20 8.16 -39.97
CA LYS A 1026 -63.59 6.90 -39.32
C LYS A 1026 -63.93 5.79 -40.33
N HIS A 1027 -63.87 4.51 -39.92
CA HIS A 1027 -65.08 3.69 -39.65
C HIS A 1027 -64.77 2.30 -39.05
N ASP A 1028 -65.57 1.95 -38.03
CA ASP A 1028 -66.05 0.66 -37.46
C ASP A 1028 -65.30 -0.68 -37.64
N GLY A 1029 -65.35 -1.60 -36.65
CA GLY A 1029 -65.95 -1.51 -35.31
C GLY A 1029 -66.25 -2.86 -34.63
N MET A 1030 -66.82 -2.80 -33.41
CA MET A 1030 -67.28 -3.93 -32.54
C MET A 1030 -66.14 -4.84 -31.97
N GLU A 1031 -66.19 -5.45 -30.77
CA GLU A 1031 -67.17 -5.52 -29.66
C GLU A 1031 -66.48 -5.27 -28.28
N GLY A 1032 -67.26 -4.99 -27.21
CA GLY A 1032 -66.77 -5.04 -25.80
C GLY A 1032 -67.28 -3.89 -24.92
N ALA A 1033 -67.95 -4.19 -23.80
CA ALA A 1033 -68.65 -3.19 -22.96
C ALA A 1033 -67.97 -2.90 -21.60
N THR A 1034 -67.57 -1.64 -21.42
CA THR A 1034 -67.95 -0.66 -20.36
C THR A 1034 -68.79 -1.10 -19.12
N PRO A 1035 -68.79 -0.34 -17.99
CA PRO A 1035 -67.87 0.73 -17.55
C PRO A 1035 -67.62 0.87 -16.00
N CYS A 1036 -66.95 1.97 -15.62
CA CYS A 1036 -67.14 2.80 -14.40
C CYS A 1036 -66.59 2.36 -13.02
N VAL A 1037 -65.43 2.93 -12.70
CA VAL A 1037 -65.07 3.50 -11.39
C VAL A 1037 -65.90 4.76 -11.10
N ASN A 1038 -66.11 5.15 -9.83
CA ASN A 1038 -66.04 6.56 -9.39
C ASN A 1038 -66.09 6.75 -7.85
N MET A 1039 -65.57 7.91 -7.42
CA MET A 1039 -65.61 8.54 -6.08
C MET A 1039 -64.74 7.92 -4.96
N GLU A 1040 -64.13 8.70 -4.05
CA GLU A 1040 -63.50 10.05 -4.11
C GLU A 1040 -62.90 10.37 -2.71
N THR A 1041 -61.75 11.07 -2.64
CA THR A 1041 -61.20 11.83 -1.47
C THR A 1041 -60.98 11.10 -0.12
N ASP A 1042 -59.95 11.40 0.69
CA ASP A 1042 -58.82 12.34 0.57
C ASP A 1042 -57.47 11.58 0.60
#